data_AF-A0AA35RQM3-F1
#
_entry.id   AF-A0AA35RQM3-F1
#
_cell.length_a   1.000
_cell.length_b   1.000
_cell.length_c   1.000
_cell.angle_alpha   90.00
_cell.angle_beta   90.00
_cell.angle_gamma   90.00
#
_symmetry.space_group_name_H-M   'P 1'
#
loop_
_entity.id
_entity.type
_entity.pdbx_description
1 polymer ?
#
loop_
_entity_poly.entity_id
_entity_poly.type
_entity_poly.pdbx_seq_one_letter_code
_entity_poly.pdbx_strand_id
1 'polypeptide(L)'
;MEDVSDPPFRAVCKENGADLMYTEFISSEALIRDAAQSVAKLDIFEVERPIGIQIFGHNIDSMRASVEITEKVQPDIIDINYGCPVKKVTCKGAGAGILQDIPKMVKMTAEMVKTTDLPVTVKTRLGWDDNTNKGPGMDKIHFMKLSGAGNDFVIINNLAGIVDSTDTDFVKKLCQRRMSVGADGVLLVEKADGVDFRMRYFNADGGEVETCGNGARCISKFAYLNGIASEQMRFLTNAGIYESEIVGQDVKVRMSDPTDIRLNVPLQLEDGMHTVGFANSGVPHVVFFVEDLEETDVFDLGQQTRYHGDFKPAGTNANFIRIQSPGLIDIRTYERGVEDETLACGTGVNRFCYYCGDDDESLDEAKLKELIQFQLDGGTHGIVPCGTTGESPALSEAEHDRVVELTVETVNGQVPVIAGTGSNSTTRTLRATQHAKDAGVDAALIVTPYYNKPTQEGLYAHYMKIADTVDIPIVIYNVPGRCGTDILSPTIARLAEHPNIVALKEATGELKRASEVVNLCPDDFVVLSGDDVNTLPILAVGGKGVISVVANISPADVAEMCNAFHAGNLELARKLHYKTLPLAVDLFIETNPIPAKTALQLMGKLNGKLRLPLVPMVPANLESLRRTLSESGLI
;
A
#
# COMPACT_ATOMS: atom_id res chain seq x y z
N MET A 1 -28.03 23.68 -10.27
CA MET A 1 -29.03 23.45 -9.22
C MET A 1 -29.32 24.77 -8.54
N GLU A 2 -29.62 25.78 -9.36
CA GLU A 2 -30.48 26.85 -8.87
C GLU A 2 -31.89 26.31 -9.09
N ASP A 3 -32.83 26.63 -8.20
CA ASP A 3 -34.23 26.20 -8.18
C ASP A 3 -34.41 24.66 -8.04
N VAL A 4 -33.62 24.02 -7.17
CA VAL A 4 -33.70 22.56 -6.89
C VAL A 4 -33.97 22.23 -5.42
N SER A 5 -33.42 23.02 -4.48
CA SER A 5 -33.60 22.84 -3.03
C SER A 5 -34.55 23.91 -2.47
N ASP A 6 -35.76 23.96 -3.02
CA ASP A 6 -36.84 24.83 -2.57
C ASP A 6 -37.54 24.26 -1.31
N PRO A 7 -38.41 25.03 -0.62
CA PRO A 7 -39.02 24.54 0.62
C PRO A 7 -39.85 23.26 0.48
N PRO A 8 -40.67 23.07 -0.58
CA PRO A 8 -41.34 21.79 -0.84
C PRO A 8 -40.37 20.61 -0.97
N PHE A 9 -39.26 20.75 -1.70
CA PHE A 9 -38.26 19.69 -1.82
C PHE A 9 -37.61 19.36 -0.47
N ARG A 10 -37.23 20.39 0.30
CA ARG A 10 -36.60 20.23 1.63
C ARG A 10 -37.54 19.55 2.63
N ALA A 11 -38.84 19.87 2.60
CA ALA A 11 -39.86 19.17 3.38
C ALA A 11 -39.94 17.67 3.04
N VAL A 12 -39.97 17.31 1.74
CA VAL A 12 -39.96 15.89 1.31
C VAL A 12 -38.69 15.18 1.75
N CYS A 13 -37.51 15.81 1.66
CA CYS A 13 -36.27 15.24 2.18
C CYS A 13 -36.34 15.00 3.70
N LYS A 14 -36.93 15.94 4.46
CA LYS A 14 -37.11 15.81 5.91
C LYS A 14 -37.99 14.63 6.29
N GLU A 15 -39.14 14.47 5.62
CA GLU A 15 -40.05 13.34 5.82
C GLU A 15 -39.39 11.98 5.54
N ASN A 16 -38.40 11.95 4.64
CA ASN A 16 -37.63 10.75 4.27
C ASN A 16 -36.32 10.60 5.07
N GLY A 17 -36.20 11.26 6.23
CA GLY A 17 -35.13 11.02 7.21
C GLY A 17 -33.85 11.83 7.03
N ALA A 18 -33.87 12.95 6.28
CA ALA A 18 -32.72 13.85 6.21
C ALA A 18 -32.71 14.84 7.39
N ASP A 19 -31.75 14.69 8.31
CA ASP A 19 -31.72 15.43 9.57
C ASP A 19 -31.43 16.94 9.43
N LEU A 20 -30.67 17.36 8.42
CA LEU A 20 -30.17 18.73 8.26
C LEU A 20 -30.47 19.28 6.85
N MET A 21 -31.14 20.43 6.78
CA MET A 21 -31.48 21.10 5.53
C MET A 21 -30.50 22.23 5.20
N TYR A 22 -30.42 22.60 3.93
CA TYR A 22 -29.71 23.79 3.47
C TYR A 22 -30.54 24.54 2.43
N THR A 23 -30.47 25.88 2.43
CA THR A 23 -31.02 26.69 1.33
C THR A 23 -30.27 26.43 0.03
N GLU A 24 -30.82 26.95 -1.07
CA GLU A 24 -30.03 27.18 -2.27
C GLU A 24 -28.79 28.05 -2.00
N PHE A 25 -27.79 27.98 -2.90
CA PHE A 25 -26.61 28.84 -2.85
C PHE A 25 -26.95 30.29 -3.22
N ILE A 26 -26.78 31.21 -2.28
CA ILE A 26 -27.08 32.63 -2.45
C ILE A 26 -25.79 33.43 -2.64
N SER A 27 -25.76 34.34 -3.61
CA SER A 27 -24.58 35.18 -3.84
C SER A 27 -24.57 36.35 -2.85
N SER A 28 -23.47 36.52 -2.11
CA SER A 28 -23.32 37.60 -1.13
C SER A 28 -23.49 39.00 -1.76
N GLU A 29 -22.92 39.20 -2.96
CA GLU A 29 -23.10 40.41 -3.77
C GLU A 29 -24.56 40.69 -4.15
N ALA A 30 -25.38 39.64 -4.36
CA ALA A 30 -26.78 39.79 -4.75
C ALA A 30 -27.68 40.06 -3.53
N LEU A 31 -27.36 39.47 -2.38
CA LEU A 31 -28.00 39.77 -1.09
C LEU A 31 -27.80 41.24 -0.68
N ILE A 32 -26.58 41.76 -0.76
CA ILE A 32 -26.28 43.16 -0.41
C ILE A 32 -27.02 44.16 -1.30
N ARG A 33 -27.31 43.77 -2.55
CA ARG A 33 -28.01 44.61 -3.54
C ARG A 33 -29.54 44.49 -3.45
N ASP A 34 -30.07 43.80 -2.44
CA ASP A 34 -31.50 43.56 -2.24
C ASP A 34 -32.17 42.93 -3.48
N ALA A 35 -31.45 42.03 -4.16
CA ALA A 35 -31.95 41.38 -5.36
C ALA A 35 -33.09 40.42 -4.99
N ALA A 36 -34.33 40.75 -5.38
CA ALA A 36 -35.54 40.04 -4.94
C ALA A 36 -35.48 38.51 -5.03
N GLN A 37 -34.84 37.94 -6.06
CA GLN A 37 -34.64 36.49 -6.20
C GLN A 37 -33.67 35.89 -5.17
N SER A 38 -32.67 36.64 -4.72
CA SER A 38 -31.74 36.23 -3.65
C SER A 38 -32.33 36.42 -2.26
N VAL A 39 -33.17 37.44 -2.08
CA VAL A 39 -33.89 37.70 -0.82
C VAL A 39 -34.97 36.64 -0.57
N ALA A 40 -35.73 36.24 -1.60
CA ALA A 40 -36.71 35.15 -1.49
C ALA A 40 -36.07 33.79 -1.10
N LYS A 41 -34.77 33.59 -1.34
CA LYS A 41 -34.04 32.38 -0.94
C LYS A 41 -33.67 32.36 0.55
N LEU A 42 -33.98 33.43 1.29
CA LEU A 42 -33.89 33.52 2.75
C LEU A 42 -35.14 32.99 3.47
N ASP A 43 -36.21 32.65 2.74
CA ASP A 43 -37.44 32.12 3.33
C ASP A 43 -37.18 30.74 3.97
N ILE A 44 -37.45 30.65 5.28
CA ILE A 44 -37.28 29.47 6.14
C ILE A 44 -38.62 29.08 6.74
N PHE A 45 -38.92 27.78 6.77
CA PHE A 45 -40.11 27.20 7.38
C PHE A 45 -39.73 26.21 8.49
N GLU A 46 -40.52 26.15 9.57
CA GLU A 46 -40.21 25.33 10.75
C GLU A 46 -40.05 23.82 10.46
N VAL A 47 -40.76 23.30 9.44
CA VAL A 47 -40.63 21.89 8.99
C VAL A 47 -39.21 21.54 8.54
N GLU A 48 -38.41 22.54 8.16
CA GLU A 48 -37.09 22.36 7.57
C GLU A 48 -35.97 22.30 8.63
N ARG A 49 -36.26 22.69 9.88
CA ARG A 49 -35.23 22.85 10.92
C ARG A 49 -34.61 21.51 11.37
N PRO A 50 -33.30 21.44 11.69
CA PRO A 50 -32.32 22.51 11.52
C PRO A 50 -32.03 22.81 10.04
N ILE A 51 -31.89 24.10 9.71
CA ILE A 51 -31.60 24.59 8.37
C ILE A 51 -30.40 25.56 8.35
N GLY A 52 -29.50 25.35 7.39
CA GLY A 52 -28.39 26.26 7.10
C GLY A 52 -28.62 27.15 5.88
N ILE A 53 -28.26 28.43 5.94
CA ILE A 53 -28.23 29.29 4.75
C ILE A 53 -26.87 29.20 4.07
N GLN A 54 -26.86 28.84 2.79
CA GLN A 54 -25.65 28.66 2.01
C GLN A 54 -25.27 29.91 1.22
N ILE A 55 -24.20 30.61 1.62
CA ILE A 55 -23.69 31.82 0.96
C ILE A 55 -22.41 31.56 0.16
N PHE A 56 -22.20 32.32 -0.93
CA PHE A 56 -20.95 32.31 -1.68
C PHE A 56 -20.51 33.69 -2.20
N GLY A 57 -19.20 33.87 -2.29
CA GLY A 57 -18.57 35.12 -2.73
C GLY A 57 -17.05 35.00 -2.86
N HIS A 58 -16.41 36.11 -3.22
CA HIS A 58 -14.96 36.22 -3.44
C HIS A 58 -14.33 37.42 -2.73
N ASN A 59 -15.16 38.26 -2.10
CA ASN A 59 -14.78 39.47 -1.39
C ASN A 59 -15.19 39.30 0.08
N ILE A 60 -14.26 39.58 1.01
CA ILE A 60 -14.45 39.31 2.45
C ILE A 60 -15.50 40.25 3.06
N ASP A 61 -15.50 41.53 2.69
CA ASP A 61 -16.49 42.50 3.18
C ASP A 61 -17.90 42.17 2.70
N SER A 62 -18.04 41.75 1.43
CA SER A 62 -19.32 41.29 0.90
C SER A 62 -19.80 40.00 1.59
N MET A 63 -18.89 39.06 1.86
CA MET A 63 -19.26 37.85 2.62
C MET A 63 -19.73 38.21 4.04
N ARG A 64 -19.00 39.08 4.75
CA ARG A 64 -19.36 39.55 6.10
C ARG A 64 -20.74 40.22 6.13
N ALA A 65 -20.96 41.19 5.25
CA ALA A 65 -22.26 41.87 5.14
C ALA A 65 -23.39 40.90 4.77
N SER A 66 -23.12 39.84 3.99
CA SER A 66 -24.13 38.80 3.74
C SER A 66 -24.44 37.94 4.96
N VAL A 67 -23.47 37.66 5.85
CA VAL A 67 -23.73 36.97 7.13
C VAL A 67 -24.72 37.79 7.99
N GLU A 68 -24.43 39.08 8.18
CA GLU A 68 -25.30 40.02 8.91
C GLU A 68 -26.72 40.19 8.31
N ILE A 69 -26.89 39.89 7.01
CA ILE A 69 -28.20 39.83 6.35
C ILE A 69 -28.88 38.48 6.64
N THR A 70 -28.16 37.38 6.50
CA THR A 70 -28.70 36.02 6.70
C THR A 70 -29.07 35.72 8.16
N GLU A 71 -28.38 36.26 9.16
CA GLU A 71 -28.75 36.08 10.57
C GLU A 71 -30.13 36.64 10.91
N LYS A 72 -30.59 37.68 10.20
CA LYS A 72 -31.87 38.35 10.48
C LYS A 72 -33.09 37.46 10.23
N VAL A 73 -32.96 36.41 9.42
CA VAL A 73 -34.00 35.38 9.20
C VAL A 73 -33.84 34.16 10.11
N GLN A 74 -32.91 34.22 11.07
CA GLN A 74 -32.72 33.23 12.15
C GLN A 74 -32.55 31.77 11.68
N PRO A 75 -31.56 31.48 10.80
CA PRO A 75 -31.17 30.11 10.46
C PRO A 75 -30.49 29.43 11.65
N ASP A 76 -30.38 28.10 11.60
CA ASP A 76 -29.68 27.33 12.62
C ASP A 76 -28.16 27.25 12.34
N ILE A 77 -27.75 27.42 11.07
CA ILE A 77 -26.36 27.31 10.59
C ILE A 77 -26.11 28.36 9.48
N ILE A 78 -24.87 28.87 9.38
CA ILE A 78 -24.37 29.58 8.19
C ILE A 78 -23.41 28.65 7.43
N ASP A 79 -23.64 28.39 6.15
CA ASP A 79 -22.75 27.56 5.31
C ASP A 79 -22.04 28.39 4.24
N ILE A 80 -20.73 28.17 4.11
CA ILE A 80 -19.89 28.83 3.12
C ILE A 80 -19.61 27.86 1.96
N ASN A 81 -20.14 28.15 0.77
CA ASN A 81 -19.93 27.31 -0.40
C ASN A 81 -18.63 27.69 -1.15
N TYR A 82 -17.60 26.88 -0.92
CA TYR A 82 -16.36 26.80 -1.71
C TYR A 82 -16.36 25.60 -2.69
N GLY A 83 -17.51 24.97 -2.91
CA GLY A 83 -17.62 23.74 -3.71
C GLY A 83 -18.17 23.95 -5.13
N CYS A 84 -18.77 25.10 -5.43
CA CYS A 84 -19.45 25.36 -6.70
C CYS A 84 -18.45 25.39 -7.89
N PRO A 85 -18.55 24.49 -8.88
CA PRO A 85 -17.63 24.41 -10.01
C PRO A 85 -18.07 25.29 -11.20
N VAL A 86 -19.19 26.01 -11.09
CA VAL A 86 -19.79 26.74 -12.20
C VAL A 86 -18.86 27.86 -12.66
N LYS A 87 -18.50 27.86 -13.95
CA LYS A 87 -17.51 28.79 -14.54
C LYS A 87 -17.78 30.27 -14.24
N LYS A 88 -19.05 30.70 -14.21
CA LYS A 88 -19.48 32.09 -13.87
C LYS A 88 -19.17 32.50 -12.42
N VAL A 89 -18.96 31.53 -11.54
CA VAL A 89 -18.64 31.69 -10.11
C VAL A 89 -17.14 31.54 -9.91
N THR A 90 -16.55 30.46 -10.45
CA THR A 90 -15.12 30.17 -10.28
C THR A 90 -14.21 31.18 -10.97
N CYS A 91 -14.60 31.74 -12.12
CA CYS A 91 -13.81 32.79 -12.80
C CYS A 91 -13.71 34.11 -12.01
N LYS A 92 -14.52 34.29 -10.95
CA LYS A 92 -14.46 35.45 -10.04
C LYS A 92 -13.66 35.14 -8.77
N GLY A 93 -13.09 33.94 -8.63
CA GLY A 93 -12.45 33.49 -7.39
C GLY A 93 -13.45 33.16 -6.27
N ALA A 94 -14.70 32.84 -6.62
CA ALA A 94 -15.73 32.34 -5.69
C ALA A 94 -15.98 30.84 -5.91
N GLY A 95 -16.73 30.20 -5.00
CA GLY A 95 -17.00 28.76 -5.09
C GLY A 95 -15.69 27.97 -5.08
N ALA A 96 -15.58 26.95 -5.93
CA ALA A 96 -14.34 26.19 -6.06
C ALA A 96 -13.13 27.04 -6.51
N GLY A 97 -13.36 28.21 -7.12
CA GLY A 97 -12.29 29.10 -7.59
C GLY A 97 -11.42 29.67 -6.45
N ILE A 98 -11.92 29.67 -5.21
CA ILE A 98 -11.15 30.10 -4.02
C ILE A 98 -10.02 29.11 -3.68
N LEU A 99 -10.08 27.85 -4.14
CA LEU A 99 -9.07 26.84 -3.86
C LEU A 99 -7.71 27.12 -4.55
N GLN A 100 -7.66 28.11 -5.44
CA GLN A 100 -6.43 28.68 -5.99
C GLN A 100 -5.70 29.60 -4.99
N ASP A 101 -6.38 30.04 -3.93
CA ASP A 101 -5.88 30.98 -2.92
C ASP A 101 -6.33 30.51 -1.53
N ILE A 102 -5.72 29.41 -1.07
CA ILE A 102 -5.96 28.82 0.25
C ILE A 102 -5.76 29.83 1.40
N PRO A 103 -4.72 30.70 1.40
CA PRO A 103 -4.59 31.75 2.43
C PRO A 103 -5.80 32.69 2.50
N LYS A 104 -6.34 33.11 1.36
CA LYS A 104 -7.57 33.91 1.31
C LYS A 104 -8.80 33.12 1.73
N MET A 105 -8.91 31.84 1.36
CA MET A 105 -9.99 30.95 1.82
C MET A 105 -10.02 30.89 3.35
N VAL A 106 -8.87 30.62 3.98
CA VAL A 106 -8.72 30.55 5.45
C VAL A 106 -9.07 31.89 6.09
N LYS A 107 -8.53 33.00 5.56
CA LYS A 107 -8.83 34.35 6.08
C LYS A 107 -10.32 34.68 5.98
N MET A 108 -10.95 34.40 4.84
CA MET A 108 -12.36 34.69 4.60
C MET A 108 -13.28 33.90 5.54
N THR A 109 -13.03 32.59 5.72
CA THR A 109 -13.75 31.78 6.71
C THR A 109 -13.56 32.31 8.13
N ALA A 110 -12.33 32.66 8.52
CA ALA A 110 -12.04 33.18 9.84
C ALA A 110 -12.75 34.51 10.15
N GLU A 111 -12.95 35.38 9.15
CA GLU A 111 -13.76 36.59 9.33
C GLU A 111 -15.26 36.28 9.42
N MET A 112 -15.78 35.28 8.72
CA MET A 112 -17.20 34.89 8.85
C MET A 112 -17.50 34.34 10.24
N VAL A 113 -16.63 33.47 10.76
CA VAL A 113 -16.72 32.92 12.13
C VAL A 113 -16.66 34.00 13.22
N LYS A 114 -16.05 35.17 12.96
CA LYS A 114 -16.07 36.32 13.87
C LYS A 114 -17.31 37.21 13.74
N THR A 115 -18.12 37.02 12.70
CA THR A 115 -19.25 37.89 12.37
C THR A 115 -20.55 37.40 13.01
N THR A 116 -20.67 36.10 13.27
CA THR A 116 -21.89 35.44 13.77
C THR A 116 -21.57 34.56 14.99
N ASP A 117 -22.52 34.46 15.92
CA ASP A 117 -22.49 33.47 17.02
C ASP A 117 -23.09 32.11 16.60
N LEU A 118 -23.65 31.99 15.38
CA LEU A 118 -24.18 30.74 14.85
C LEU A 118 -23.06 29.79 14.37
N PRO A 119 -23.29 28.46 14.39
CA PRO A 119 -22.38 27.50 13.78
C PRO A 119 -22.10 27.82 12.31
N VAL A 120 -20.82 27.88 11.94
CA VAL A 120 -20.38 28.09 10.55
C VAL A 120 -19.87 26.78 9.97
N THR A 121 -20.45 26.35 8.85
CA THR A 121 -20.02 25.18 8.06
C THR A 121 -19.35 25.61 6.75
N VAL A 122 -18.53 24.74 6.17
CA VAL A 122 -17.80 25.01 4.92
C VAL A 122 -17.91 23.84 3.96
N LYS A 123 -18.64 24.03 2.87
CA LYS A 123 -18.77 23.05 1.79
C LYS A 123 -17.71 23.26 0.72
N THR A 124 -16.69 22.40 0.69
CA THR A 124 -15.51 22.52 -0.21
C THR A 124 -15.32 21.31 -1.16
N ARG A 125 -14.21 21.30 -1.93
CA ARG A 125 -13.73 20.16 -2.74
C ARG A 125 -12.34 19.73 -2.27
N LEU A 126 -11.93 18.51 -2.65
CA LEU A 126 -10.61 17.95 -2.34
C LEU A 126 -9.43 18.73 -2.97
N GLY A 127 -9.63 19.48 -4.06
CA GLY A 127 -8.55 20.26 -4.67
C GLY A 127 -8.87 20.92 -6.03
N TRP A 128 -7.84 21.56 -6.60
CA TRP A 128 -7.85 22.28 -7.88
C TRP A 128 -6.83 21.60 -8.85
N ASP A 129 -7.20 21.35 -10.12
CA ASP A 129 -6.41 20.58 -11.13
C ASP A 129 -6.92 20.85 -12.56
N ASP A 130 -6.04 21.27 -13.47
CA ASP A 130 -6.37 22.08 -14.66
C ASP A 130 -7.26 21.41 -15.71
N ASN A 131 -7.39 20.08 -15.68
CA ASN A 131 -8.20 19.30 -16.61
C ASN A 131 -9.73 19.46 -16.42
N THR A 132 -10.19 20.24 -15.44
CA THR A 132 -11.63 20.44 -15.14
C THR A 132 -12.06 21.91 -14.96
N ASN A 133 -11.49 22.85 -15.76
CA ASN A 133 -11.53 24.31 -15.60
C ASN A 133 -10.76 24.78 -14.35
N LYS A 134 -9.45 24.57 -14.37
CA LYS A 134 -8.53 24.99 -13.30
C LYS A 134 -7.30 25.72 -13.94
N GLY A 135 -6.28 26.07 -13.15
CA GLY A 135 -5.31 27.17 -13.37
C GLY A 135 -4.20 27.01 -14.44
N PRO A 136 -3.10 27.80 -14.36
CA PRO A 136 -2.14 27.97 -15.46
C PRO A 136 -1.03 26.91 -15.47
N GLY A 137 -0.66 26.45 -16.66
CA GLY A 137 0.47 25.56 -16.86
C GLY A 137 1.81 26.22 -16.52
N MET A 138 2.52 25.63 -15.55
CA MET A 138 3.96 25.45 -15.72
C MET A 138 4.18 24.42 -16.83
N ASP A 139 5.30 24.50 -17.55
CA ASP A 139 5.74 23.39 -18.40
C ASP A 139 5.91 22.15 -17.52
N LYS A 140 5.00 21.18 -17.68
CA LYS A 140 4.96 19.99 -16.82
C LYS A 140 6.16 19.13 -17.19
N ILE A 141 7.18 19.14 -16.32
CA ILE A 141 8.31 18.21 -16.41
C ILE A 141 7.74 16.81 -16.18
N HIS A 142 7.52 16.08 -17.27
CA HIS A 142 7.11 14.69 -17.22
C HIS A 142 8.29 13.84 -16.75
N PHE A 143 8.09 13.16 -15.63
CA PHE A 143 9.07 12.27 -15.02
C PHE A 143 8.43 10.92 -14.69
N MET A 144 9.26 9.89 -14.55
CA MET A 144 8.86 8.66 -13.86
C MET A 144 9.74 8.51 -12.62
N LYS A 145 9.14 8.13 -11.49
CA LYS A 145 9.89 7.63 -10.35
C LYS A 145 10.01 6.11 -10.49
N LEU A 146 11.23 5.59 -10.55
CA LEU A 146 11.52 4.16 -10.64
C LEU A 146 12.42 3.75 -9.48
N SER A 147 12.19 2.55 -8.95
CA SER A 147 13.01 1.97 -7.89
C SER A 147 13.83 0.81 -8.44
N GLY A 148 15.13 0.80 -8.18
CA GLY A 148 16.08 -0.22 -8.63
C GLY A 148 16.82 -0.80 -7.43
N ALA A 149 16.52 -2.06 -7.07
CA ALA A 149 17.13 -2.77 -5.94
C ALA A 149 17.12 -1.98 -4.60
N GLY A 150 16.09 -1.16 -4.38
CA GLY A 150 15.91 -0.35 -3.16
C GLY A 150 16.28 1.14 -3.31
N ASN A 151 17.00 1.54 -4.36
CA ASN A 151 17.25 2.95 -4.65
C ASN A 151 16.12 3.56 -5.49
N ASP A 152 15.59 4.69 -5.03
CA ASP A 152 14.59 5.49 -5.73
C ASP A 152 15.24 6.55 -6.64
N PHE A 153 14.88 6.56 -7.92
CA PHE A 153 15.34 7.58 -8.87
C PHE A 153 14.17 8.33 -9.52
N VAL A 154 14.27 9.66 -9.61
CA VAL A 154 13.41 10.45 -10.51
C VAL A 154 14.08 10.54 -11.88
N ILE A 155 13.40 10.07 -12.92
CA ILE A 155 13.93 10.01 -14.28
C ILE A 155 13.16 10.95 -15.19
N ILE A 156 13.88 11.84 -15.87
CA ILE A 156 13.32 12.89 -16.73
C ILE A 156 13.84 12.71 -18.16
N ASN A 157 12.93 12.77 -19.13
CA ASN A 157 13.30 12.85 -20.54
C ASN A 157 13.80 14.27 -20.87
N ASN A 158 15.11 14.46 -20.90
CA ASN A 158 15.75 15.75 -21.17
C ASN A 158 16.28 15.90 -22.61
N LEU A 159 15.81 15.08 -23.56
CA LEU A 159 16.25 15.12 -24.97
C LEU A 159 15.98 16.48 -25.67
N ALA A 160 15.04 17.26 -25.13
CA ALA A 160 14.71 18.61 -25.57
C ALA A 160 15.34 19.73 -24.71
N GLY A 161 16.12 19.40 -23.66
CA GLY A 161 16.72 20.38 -22.76
C GLY A 161 15.70 21.14 -21.89
N ILE A 162 14.65 20.44 -21.41
CA ILE A 162 13.59 21.01 -20.56
C ILE A 162 14.04 21.28 -19.11
N VAL A 163 15.12 20.63 -18.67
CA VAL A 163 15.80 20.87 -17.40
C VAL A 163 17.21 21.36 -17.70
N ASP A 164 17.59 22.48 -17.08
CA ASP A 164 18.98 22.92 -17.03
C ASP A 164 19.77 21.94 -16.17
N SER A 165 20.58 21.10 -16.82
CA SER A 165 21.38 20.08 -16.15
C SER A 165 22.67 20.63 -15.53
N THR A 166 22.71 21.94 -15.26
CA THR A 166 23.63 22.61 -14.34
C THR A 166 22.96 23.09 -13.04
N ASP A 167 21.62 23.12 -12.97
CA ASP A 167 20.86 23.50 -11.77
C ASP A 167 20.84 22.34 -10.73
N THR A 168 21.87 22.30 -9.89
CA THR A 168 21.95 21.35 -8.77
C THR A 168 20.94 21.63 -7.65
N ASP A 169 20.37 22.84 -7.58
CA ASP A 169 19.36 23.19 -6.57
C ASP A 169 17.98 22.67 -6.94
N PHE A 170 17.66 22.54 -8.23
CA PHE A 170 16.51 21.77 -8.71
C PHE A 170 16.56 20.31 -8.24
N VAL A 171 17.71 19.65 -8.38
CA VAL A 171 17.92 18.25 -7.93
C VAL A 171 17.65 18.11 -6.43
N LYS A 172 18.28 18.95 -5.58
CA LYS A 172 18.08 18.93 -4.12
C LYS A 172 16.61 19.08 -3.72
N LYS A 173 15.90 20.03 -4.34
CA LYS A 173 14.46 20.27 -4.09
C LYS A 173 13.59 19.10 -4.55
N LEU A 174 13.96 18.41 -5.62
CA LEU A 174 13.22 17.26 -6.15
C LEU A 174 13.39 16.01 -5.27
N CYS A 175 14.60 15.78 -4.77
CA CYS A 175 14.94 14.63 -3.93
C CYS A 175 14.48 14.75 -2.46
N GLN A 176 14.03 15.93 -2.00
CA GLN A 176 13.64 16.14 -0.60
C GLN A 176 12.43 15.27 -0.19
N ARG A 177 12.71 14.14 0.48
CA ARG A 177 11.71 13.20 1.00
C ARG A 177 10.69 13.91 1.91
N ARG A 178 9.42 13.46 1.88
CA ARG A 178 8.26 14.01 2.62
C ARG A 178 7.82 15.44 2.23
N MET A 179 8.65 16.23 1.55
CA MET A 179 8.35 17.61 1.13
C MET A 179 8.14 17.76 -0.38
N SER A 180 8.69 16.83 -1.17
CA SER A 180 8.71 16.80 -2.63
C SER A 180 8.51 15.36 -3.13
N VAL A 181 8.83 15.08 -4.39
CA VAL A 181 8.74 13.73 -4.98
C VAL A 181 9.54 12.71 -4.17
N GLY A 182 10.73 13.10 -3.70
CA GLY A 182 11.56 12.31 -2.79
C GLY A 182 12.24 11.13 -3.47
N ALA A 183 13.56 11.15 -3.57
CA ALA A 183 14.36 10.12 -4.23
C ALA A 183 15.82 10.17 -3.74
N ASP A 184 16.58 9.13 -4.04
CA ASP A 184 18.02 9.05 -3.75
C ASP A 184 18.86 9.78 -4.80
N GLY A 185 18.29 9.97 -6.00
CA GLY A 185 18.85 10.88 -6.99
C GLY A 185 17.98 11.10 -8.23
N VAL A 186 18.51 11.89 -9.16
CA VAL A 186 17.86 12.30 -10.42
C VAL A 186 18.67 11.80 -11.61
N LEU A 187 17.97 11.21 -12.57
CA LEU A 187 18.52 10.70 -13.82
C LEU A 187 17.95 11.49 -15.01
N LEU A 188 18.83 12.07 -15.81
CA LEU A 188 18.44 12.79 -17.03
C LEU A 188 18.83 11.99 -18.27
N VAL A 189 17.86 11.80 -19.17
CA VAL A 189 18.08 11.26 -20.52
C VAL A 189 18.39 12.41 -21.47
N GLU A 190 19.64 12.53 -21.91
CA GLU A 190 20.11 13.59 -22.81
C GLU A 190 20.58 13.01 -24.17
N LYS A 191 20.82 13.87 -25.16
CA LYS A 191 21.33 13.45 -26.47
C LYS A 191 22.84 13.15 -26.39
N ALA A 192 23.27 12.11 -27.13
CA ALA A 192 24.67 11.83 -27.42
C ALA A 192 24.81 11.18 -28.79
N ASP A 193 25.97 11.35 -29.42
CA ASP A 193 26.28 10.77 -30.74
C ASP A 193 26.79 9.34 -30.61
N GLY A 194 26.37 8.45 -31.51
CA GLY A 194 26.87 7.05 -31.59
C GLY A 194 26.30 6.07 -30.56
N VAL A 195 25.32 6.51 -29.78
CA VAL A 195 24.55 5.77 -28.75
C VAL A 195 23.08 6.21 -28.81
N ASP A 196 22.17 5.49 -28.15
CA ASP A 196 20.75 5.83 -28.12
C ASP A 196 20.46 7.11 -27.29
N PHE A 197 21.16 7.26 -26.16
CA PHE A 197 21.08 8.44 -25.28
C PHE A 197 22.30 8.59 -24.36
N ARG A 198 22.38 9.71 -23.64
CA ARG A 198 23.29 9.91 -22.49
C ARG A 198 22.51 9.84 -21.19
N MET A 199 23.03 9.11 -20.21
CA MET A 199 22.63 9.19 -18.81
C MET A 199 23.51 10.24 -18.11
N ARG A 200 22.88 11.25 -17.49
CA ARG A 200 23.50 12.03 -16.41
C ARG A 200 22.82 11.65 -15.10
N TYR A 201 23.61 11.43 -14.06
CA TYR A 201 23.13 10.98 -12.75
C TYR A 201 23.62 11.93 -11.65
N PHE A 202 22.67 12.46 -10.88
CA PHE A 202 22.91 13.34 -9.76
C PHE A 202 22.37 12.70 -8.47
N ASN A 203 23.19 12.68 -7.42
CA ASN A 203 22.78 12.30 -6.08
C ASN A 203 21.77 13.32 -5.49
N ALA A 204 21.08 12.95 -4.40
CA ALA A 204 20.13 13.84 -3.71
C ALA A 204 20.72 15.16 -3.18
N ASP A 205 22.04 15.23 -2.98
CA ASP A 205 22.76 16.47 -2.62
C ASP A 205 23.06 17.38 -3.82
N GLY A 206 22.73 16.95 -5.04
CA GLY A 206 23.00 17.65 -6.29
C GLY A 206 24.35 17.34 -6.93
N GLY A 207 25.19 16.48 -6.33
CA GLY A 207 26.48 16.07 -6.90
C GLY A 207 26.30 15.13 -8.11
N GLU A 208 26.92 15.44 -9.24
CA GLU A 208 26.97 14.52 -10.39
C GLU A 208 28.02 13.42 -10.16
N VAL A 209 27.68 12.19 -10.51
CA VAL A 209 28.56 11.01 -10.37
C VAL A 209 28.74 10.25 -11.68
N GLU A 210 29.70 9.34 -11.74
CA GLU A 210 30.16 8.75 -13.00
C GLU A 210 29.14 7.77 -13.64
N THR A 211 28.52 6.94 -12.79
CA THR A 211 27.50 5.94 -13.17
C THR A 211 26.83 5.37 -11.90
N CYS A 212 25.75 4.61 -12.06
CA CYS A 212 25.14 3.78 -11.01
C CYS A 212 24.49 2.55 -11.67
N GLY A 213 24.76 1.35 -11.18
CA GLY A 213 24.18 0.12 -11.76
C GLY A 213 22.65 0.02 -11.59
N ASN A 214 22.12 0.50 -10.46
CA ASN A 214 20.68 0.53 -10.19
C ASN A 214 19.99 1.64 -11.02
N GLY A 215 20.62 2.81 -11.11
CA GLY A 215 20.16 3.91 -11.98
C GLY A 215 20.20 3.53 -13.47
N ALA A 216 21.24 2.82 -13.91
CA ALA A 216 21.37 2.28 -15.27
C ALA A 216 20.21 1.34 -15.64
N ARG A 217 19.80 0.43 -14.74
CA ARG A 217 18.61 -0.42 -14.97
C ARG A 217 17.34 0.41 -15.10
N CYS A 218 17.17 1.40 -14.21
CA CYS A 218 15.97 2.22 -14.19
C CYS A 218 15.87 3.12 -15.44
N ILE A 219 16.97 3.77 -15.86
CA ILE A 219 16.98 4.62 -17.06
C ILE A 219 16.81 3.80 -18.34
N SER A 220 17.34 2.58 -18.41
CA SER A 220 17.07 1.68 -19.54
C SER A 220 15.59 1.29 -19.63
N LYS A 221 14.95 0.93 -18.50
CA LYS A 221 13.49 0.67 -18.49
C LYS A 221 12.70 1.90 -18.90
N PHE A 222 13.08 3.07 -18.40
CA PHE A 222 12.47 4.35 -18.75
C PHE A 222 12.60 4.63 -20.26
N ALA A 223 13.79 4.48 -20.83
CA ALA A 223 14.05 4.72 -22.24
C ALA A 223 13.22 3.80 -23.14
N TYR A 224 13.13 2.51 -22.81
CA TYR A 224 12.26 1.56 -23.53
C TYR A 224 10.77 1.92 -23.41
N LEU A 225 10.27 2.15 -22.19
CA LEU A 225 8.86 2.47 -21.96
C LEU A 225 8.39 3.78 -22.61
N ASN A 226 9.30 4.73 -22.82
CA ASN A 226 9.03 6.01 -23.48
C ASN A 226 9.40 6.00 -24.98
N GLY A 227 9.77 4.86 -25.55
CA GLY A 227 10.11 4.73 -26.98
C GLY A 227 11.38 5.49 -27.41
N ILE A 228 12.27 5.77 -26.46
CA ILE A 228 13.55 6.46 -26.68
C ILE A 228 14.61 5.50 -27.25
N ALA A 229 14.57 4.23 -26.84
CA ALA A 229 15.50 3.19 -27.28
C ALA A 229 14.79 1.83 -27.42
N SER A 230 15.37 0.91 -28.21
CA SER A 230 14.89 -0.46 -28.39
C SER A 230 15.18 -1.38 -27.20
N GLU A 231 14.65 -2.62 -27.22
CA GLU A 231 14.87 -3.61 -26.14
C GLU A 231 16.35 -3.87 -25.86
N GLN A 232 17.18 -3.88 -26.89
CA GLN A 232 18.63 -3.76 -26.77
C GLN A 232 19.01 -2.31 -27.05
N MET A 233 19.80 -1.72 -26.16
CA MET A 233 20.21 -0.30 -26.23
C MET A 233 21.62 -0.08 -25.68
N ARG A 234 22.25 0.99 -26.14
CA ARG A 234 23.59 1.44 -25.73
C ARG A 234 23.48 2.90 -25.33
N PHE A 235 23.98 3.27 -24.15
CA PHE A 235 23.90 4.64 -23.65
C PHE A 235 25.23 5.12 -23.07
N LEU A 236 25.51 6.41 -23.21
CA LEU A 236 26.74 7.04 -22.71
C LEU A 236 26.55 7.46 -21.25
N THR A 237 27.51 7.13 -20.41
CA THR A 237 27.67 7.62 -19.04
C THR A 237 28.99 8.38 -18.93
N ASN A 238 29.24 9.06 -17.81
CA ASN A 238 30.55 9.67 -17.56
C ASN A 238 31.65 8.59 -17.37
N ALA A 239 31.29 7.36 -17.01
CA ALA A 239 32.18 6.19 -16.97
C ALA A 239 32.37 5.47 -18.34
N GLY A 240 31.73 5.93 -19.42
CA GLY A 240 31.81 5.32 -20.76
C GLY A 240 30.48 4.77 -21.28
N ILE A 241 30.52 3.98 -22.36
CA ILE A 241 29.32 3.41 -23.00
C ILE A 241 28.90 2.13 -22.28
N TYR A 242 27.64 2.07 -21.87
CA TYR A 242 26.99 0.91 -21.28
C TYR A 242 26.03 0.27 -22.28
N GLU A 243 25.84 -1.05 -22.16
CA GLU A 243 24.90 -1.81 -22.97
C GLU A 243 23.84 -2.43 -22.06
N SER A 244 22.58 -2.44 -22.48
CA SER A 244 21.49 -3.02 -21.69
C SER A 244 20.43 -3.68 -22.55
N GLU A 245 19.73 -4.65 -21.94
CA GLU A 245 18.73 -5.49 -22.57
C GLU A 245 17.49 -5.57 -21.67
N ILE A 246 16.31 -5.26 -22.23
CA ILE A 246 15.01 -5.50 -21.60
C ILE A 246 14.61 -6.95 -21.87
N VAL A 247 14.36 -7.71 -20.81
CA VAL A 247 14.01 -9.15 -20.91
C VAL A 247 12.66 -9.36 -20.24
N GLY A 248 11.60 -9.18 -21.03
CA GLY A 248 10.22 -9.18 -20.51
C GLY A 248 10.02 -8.04 -19.52
N GLN A 249 9.92 -8.34 -18.23
CA GLN A 249 9.84 -7.31 -17.19
C GLN A 249 11.20 -6.86 -16.68
N ASP A 250 12.23 -7.70 -16.78
CA ASP A 250 13.55 -7.45 -16.21
C ASP A 250 14.40 -6.51 -17.07
N VAL A 251 15.46 -5.97 -16.45
CA VAL A 251 16.51 -5.20 -17.14
C VAL A 251 17.87 -5.78 -16.81
N LYS A 252 18.59 -6.22 -17.83
CA LYS A 252 20.01 -6.54 -17.75
C LYS A 252 20.82 -5.32 -18.17
N VAL A 253 21.89 -5.04 -17.43
CA VAL A 253 22.92 -4.07 -17.82
C VAL A 253 24.25 -4.81 -17.87
N ARG A 254 25.01 -4.66 -18.96
CA ARG A 254 26.36 -5.20 -19.09
C ARG A 254 27.29 -4.29 -18.28
N MET A 255 27.65 -4.75 -17.09
CA MET A 255 28.71 -4.13 -16.28
C MET A 255 30.09 -4.48 -16.86
N SER A 256 31.11 -3.70 -16.50
CA SER A 256 32.51 -4.03 -16.80
C SER A 256 32.90 -5.37 -16.17
N ASP A 257 33.69 -6.17 -16.89
CA ASP A 257 34.22 -7.42 -16.34
C ASP A 257 35.12 -7.12 -15.12
N PRO A 258 35.00 -7.89 -14.01
CA PRO A 258 35.77 -7.64 -12.80
C PRO A 258 37.27 -7.86 -13.02
N THR A 259 38.06 -6.92 -12.52
CA THR A 259 39.53 -6.88 -12.60
C THR A 259 40.14 -6.92 -11.19
N ASP A 260 41.45 -7.20 -11.11
CA ASP A 260 42.22 -7.30 -9.86
C ASP A 260 41.55 -8.20 -8.79
N ILE A 261 41.01 -9.35 -9.22
CA ILE A 261 40.36 -10.29 -8.31
C ILE A 261 41.43 -10.92 -7.41
N ARG A 262 41.37 -10.64 -6.12
CA ARG A 262 42.26 -11.16 -5.08
C ARG A 262 41.41 -11.88 -4.03
N LEU A 263 41.77 -13.13 -3.73
CA LEU A 263 41.07 -13.96 -2.73
C LEU A 263 41.94 -14.13 -1.50
N ASN A 264 41.31 -14.26 -0.33
CA ASN A 264 41.97 -14.48 0.96
C ASN A 264 43.03 -13.41 1.29
N VAL A 265 42.70 -12.14 1.03
CA VAL A 265 43.53 -10.99 1.41
C VAL A 265 43.44 -10.81 2.93
N PRO A 266 44.55 -10.85 3.68
CA PRO A 266 44.54 -10.50 5.09
C PRO A 266 44.34 -8.99 5.24
N LEU A 267 43.37 -8.58 6.04
CA LEU A 267 43.01 -7.18 6.28
C LEU A 267 43.00 -6.91 7.78
N GLN A 268 43.93 -6.08 8.26
CA GLN A 268 43.99 -5.69 9.67
C GLN A 268 43.10 -4.48 9.92
N LEU A 269 42.02 -4.67 10.67
CA LEU A 269 41.12 -3.63 11.16
C LEU A 269 41.34 -3.41 12.68
N GLU A 270 40.56 -2.52 13.30
CA GLU A 270 40.70 -2.20 14.73
C GLU A 270 40.24 -3.34 15.65
N ASP A 271 39.27 -4.13 15.22
CA ASP A 271 38.71 -5.27 15.94
C ASP A 271 39.54 -6.56 15.78
N GLY A 272 40.24 -6.73 14.65
CA GLY A 272 41.04 -7.91 14.39
C GLY A 272 41.64 -8.03 12.98
N MET A 273 42.21 -9.21 12.72
CA MET A 273 42.68 -9.60 11.40
C MET A 273 41.58 -10.38 10.68
N HIS A 274 41.10 -9.83 9.57
CA HIS A 274 40.06 -10.42 8.73
C HIS A 274 40.66 -11.07 7.48
N THR A 275 39.92 -12.01 6.88
CA THR A 275 40.25 -12.60 5.58
C THR A 275 39.18 -12.20 4.57
N VAL A 276 39.53 -11.37 3.60
CA VAL A 276 38.56 -10.76 2.66
C VAL A 276 38.86 -11.12 1.20
N GLY A 277 37.83 -11.09 0.37
CA GLY A 277 37.98 -10.96 -1.08
C GLY A 277 38.15 -9.50 -1.48
N PHE A 278 38.76 -9.26 -2.64
CA PHE A 278 38.77 -7.97 -3.32
C PHE A 278 38.51 -8.18 -4.82
N ALA A 279 37.73 -7.30 -5.43
CA ALA A 279 37.52 -7.23 -6.87
C ALA A 279 37.16 -5.80 -7.30
N ASN A 280 37.50 -5.44 -8.53
CA ASN A 280 37.14 -4.14 -9.11
C ASN A 280 36.29 -4.32 -10.37
N SER A 281 34.97 -4.10 -10.25
CA SER A 281 33.97 -4.18 -11.33
C SER A 281 33.69 -2.81 -11.97
N GLY A 282 34.64 -1.87 -11.87
CA GLY A 282 34.51 -0.45 -12.21
C GLY A 282 34.57 0.43 -10.95
N VAL A 283 34.09 -0.10 -9.82
CA VAL A 283 34.32 0.43 -8.47
C VAL A 283 35.05 -0.65 -7.66
N PRO A 284 36.04 -0.32 -6.81
CA PRO A 284 36.64 -1.27 -5.89
C PRO A 284 35.61 -1.81 -4.87
N HIS A 285 35.64 -3.13 -4.67
CA HIS A 285 34.85 -3.84 -3.67
C HIS A 285 35.75 -4.72 -2.82
N VAL A 286 35.66 -4.57 -1.50
CA VAL A 286 36.09 -5.57 -0.52
C VAL A 286 34.89 -6.45 -0.18
N VAL A 287 35.15 -7.74 0.09
CA VAL A 287 34.11 -8.75 0.35
C VAL A 287 34.47 -9.56 1.59
N PHE A 288 33.74 -9.33 2.67
CA PHE A 288 33.79 -10.13 3.89
C PHE A 288 32.85 -11.33 3.75
N PHE A 289 33.34 -12.53 4.03
CA PHE A 289 32.50 -13.71 4.22
C PHE A 289 32.19 -13.81 5.71
N VAL A 290 30.91 -13.74 6.06
CA VAL A 290 30.43 -13.74 7.46
C VAL A 290 29.47 -14.89 7.70
N GLU A 291 29.48 -15.43 8.91
CA GLU A 291 28.58 -16.53 9.32
C GLU A 291 27.17 -16.01 9.57
N ASP A 292 27.04 -14.92 10.35
CA ASP A 292 25.79 -14.18 10.50
C ASP A 292 25.91 -12.77 9.92
N LEU A 293 25.00 -12.45 9.01
CA LEU A 293 24.94 -11.16 8.34
C LEU A 293 24.13 -10.12 9.14
N GLU A 294 23.28 -10.54 10.08
CA GLU A 294 22.47 -9.65 10.92
C GLU A 294 23.29 -9.09 12.09
N GLU A 295 24.05 -9.95 12.78
CA GLU A 295 24.95 -9.53 13.88
C GLU A 295 26.24 -8.83 13.42
N THR A 296 26.58 -8.90 12.13
CA THR A 296 27.75 -8.21 11.57
C THR A 296 27.57 -6.68 11.65
N ASP A 297 28.53 -5.98 12.27
CA ASP A 297 28.60 -4.51 12.26
C ASP A 297 29.10 -3.99 10.90
N VAL A 298 28.18 -3.98 9.94
CA VAL A 298 28.40 -3.51 8.56
C VAL A 298 28.84 -2.04 8.52
N PHE A 299 28.39 -1.23 9.48
CA PHE A 299 28.68 0.20 9.48
C PHE A 299 30.12 0.48 9.92
N ASP A 300 30.54 0.01 11.09
CA ASP A 300 31.88 0.30 11.61
C ASP A 300 32.97 -0.44 10.80
N LEU A 301 32.76 -1.71 10.44
CA LEU A 301 33.69 -2.45 9.58
C LEU A 301 33.75 -1.85 8.17
N GLY A 302 32.59 -1.40 7.66
CA GLY A 302 32.47 -0.74 6.36
C GLY A 302 33.24 0.58 6.32
N GLN A 303 33.05 1.43 7.34
CA GLN A 303 33.72 2.72 7.49
C GLN A 303 35.24 2.58 7.63
N GLN A 304 35.73 1.60 8.40
CA GLN A 304 37.18 1.32 8.49
C GLN A 304 37.75 0.85 7.15
N THR A 305 37.04 -0.04 6.46
CA THR A 305 37.46 -0.61 5.16
C THR A 305 37.46 0.45 4.05
N ARG A 306 36.46 1.34 4.05
CA ARG A 306 36.22 2.41 3.06
C ARG A 306 37.44 3.27 2.72
N TYR A 307 38.33 3.47 3.70
CA TYR A 307 39.56 4.28 3.58
C TYR A 307 40.86 3.51 3.86
N HIS A 308 40.81 2.18 3.96
CA HIS A 308 41.96 1.36 4.31
C HIS A 308 43.14 1.54 3.32
N GLY A 309 44.37 1.44 3.83
CA GLY A 309 45.60 1.74 3.09
C GLY A 309 45.75 0.98 1.77
N ASP A 310 45.36 -0.29 1.79
CA ASP A 310 45.53 -1.24 0.67
C ASP A 310 44.56 -1.01 -0.50
N PHE A 311 43.56 -0.13 -0.33
CA PHE A 311 42.53 0.17 -1.33
C PHE A 311 42.47 1.67 -1.71
N LYS A 312 43.55 2.41 -1.41
CA LYS A 312 43.77 3.81 -1.84
C LYS A 312 44.08 3.90 -3.35
N PRO A 313 43.87 5.07 -4.00
CA PRO A 313 43.53 6.38 -3.42
C PRO A 313 42.03 6.72 -3.37
N ALA A 314 41.17 6.01 -4.12
CA ALA A 314 39.75 6.34 -4.23
C ALA A 314 38.88 5.75 -3.10
N GLY A 315 39.34 4.66 -2.48
CA GLY A 315 38.59 3.90 -1.49
C GLY A 315 37.50 3.02 -2.10
N THR A 316 36.90 2.18 -1.26
CA THR A 316 36.19 0.97 -1.68
C THR A 316 34.78 0.88 -1.10
N ASN A 317 33.89 0.17 -1.80
CA ASN A 317 32.72 -0.44 -1.17
C ASN A 317 33.16 -1.59 -0.26
N ALA A 318 32.43 -1.84 0.82
CA ALA A 318 32.61 -3.05 1.65
C ALA A 318 31.31 -3.85 1.60
N ASN A 319 31.38 -5.07 1.06
CA ASN A 319 30.24 -5.98 1.05
C ASN A 319 30.47 -7.05 2.11
N PHE A 320 29.42 -7.40 2.84
CA PHE A 320 29.38 -8.47 3.80
C PHE A 320 28.41 -9.50 3.24
N ILE A 321 28.87 -10.74 3.06
CA ILE A 321 28.09 -11.80 2.44
C ILE A 321 28.03 -13.05 3.31
N ARG A 322 26.81 -13.54 3.51
CA ARG A 322 26.51 -14.87 4.04
C ARG A 322 26.03 -15.73 2.87
N ILE A 323 26.56 -16.93 2.71
CA ILE A 323 26.13 -17.82 1.61
C ILE A 323 25.06 -18.77 2.13
N GLN A 324 23.81 -18.58 1.71
CA GLN A 324 22.72 -19.46 2.13
C GLN A 324 22.81 -20.84 1.45
N SER A 325 23.06 -20.86 0.13
CA SER A 325 23.08 -22.10 -0.66
C SER A 325 23.79 -21.91 -2.02
N PRO A 326 23.97 -22.94 -2.85
CA PRO A 326 24.66 -22.83 -4.14
C PRO A 326 23.89 -21.93 -5.11
N GLY A 327 24.34 -20.68 -5.20
CA GLY A 327 23.77 -19.67 -6.09
C GLY A 327 22.83 -18.69 -5.38
N LEU A 328 22.72 -18.76 -4.06
CA LEU A 328 22.01 -17.79 -3.22
C LEU A 328 22.96 -17.28 -2.12
N ILE A 329 23.22 -15.97 -2.17
CA ILE A 329 23.96 -15.21 -1.16
C ILE A 329 23.04 -14.13 -0.59
N ASP A 330 23.13 -13.90 0.71
CA ASP A 330 22.70 -12.64 1.29
C ASP A 330 23.86 -11.64 1.19
N ILE A 331 23.53 -10.36 1.07
CA ILE A 331 24.50 -9.27 1.00
C ILE A 331 23.98 -8.04 1.75
N ARG A 332 24.84 -7.44 2.58
CA ARG A 332 24.72 -6.06 3.06
C ARG A 332 25.94 -5.31 2.52
N THR A 333 25.77 -4.07 2.06
CA THR A 333 26.87 -3.29 1.49
C THR A 333 26.99 -1.96 2.23
N TYR A 334 28.15 -1.66 2.81
CA TYR A 334 28.51 -0.28 3.11
C TYR A 334 28.95 0.40 1.81
N GLU A 335 28.15 1.34 1.31
CA GLU A 335 28.31 1.90 -0.04
C GLU A 335 29.05 3.22 -0.04
N ARG A 336 30.19 3.26 -0.73
CA ARG A 336 31.00 4.45 -0.96
C ARG A 336 30.16 5.53 -1.66
N GLY A 337 30.14 6.74 -1.09
CA GLY A 337 29.36 7.87 -1.59
C GLY A 337 27.93 7.96 -1.05
N VAL A 338 27.38 6.86 -0.54
CA VAL A 338 26.26 6.91 0.43
C VAL A 338 26.83 7.11 1.84
N GLU A 339 27.97 6.47 2.12
CA GLU A 339 28.67 6.44 3.43
C GLU A 339 27.76 5.92 4.56
N ASP A 340 26.90 4.97 4.20
CA ASP A 340 25.95 4.24 5.05
C ASP A 340 25.64 2.87 4.38
N GLU A 341 24.82 2.05 5.03
CA GLU A 341 24.41 0.74 4.52
C GLU A 341 23.36 0.82 3.38
N THR A 342 23.56 -0.02 2.36
CA THR A 342 22.58 -0.32 1.31
C THR A 342 22.40 -1.83 1.13
N LEU A 343 21.21 -2.24 0.69
CA LEU A 343 20.86 -3.66 0.50
C LEU A 343 21.63 -4.30 -0.69
N ALA A 344 22.05 -3.51 -1.67
CA ALA A 344 22.96 -3.92 -2.73
C ALA A 344 23.48 -2.71 -3.52
N CYS A 345 24.80 -2.54 -3.55
CA CYS A 345 25.42 -1.66 -4.55
C CYS A 345 25.23 -2.26 -5.97
N GLY A 346 24.83 -1.44 -6.95
CA GLY A 346 24.51 -1.90 -8.31
C GLY A 346 25.67 -2.56 -9.09
N THR A 347 26.90 -2.49 -8.59
CA THR A 347 28.11 -3.18 -9.12
C THR A 347 28.53 -4.43 -8.30
N GLY A 348 27.91 -4.66 -7.13
CA GLY A 348 28.31 -5.67 -6.14
C GLY A 348 27.73 -7.07 -6.36
N VAL A 349 26.62 -7.21 -7.09
CA VAL A 349 25.98 -8.52 -7.35
C VAL A 349 26.68 -9.25 -8.51
N ASN A 350 27.91 -9.71 -8.25
CA ASN A 350 28.62 -10.68 -9.07
C ASN A 350 28.54 -12.07 -8.44
N ARG A 351 27.95 -13.02 -9.17
CA ARG A 351 27.53 -14.33 -8.68
C ARG A 351 28.71 -15.24 -8.28
N PHE A 352 28.97 -15.36 -6.98
CA PHE A 352 29.78 -16.43 -6.39
C PHE A 352 28.90 -17.33 -5.49
N CYS A 353 29.27 -18.59 -5.32
CA CYS A 353 28.33 -19.67 -5.01
C CYS A 353 29.02 -20.82 -4.24
N TYR A 354 28.70 -21.03 -2.95
CA TYR A 354 29.17 -22.17 -2.13
C TYR A 354 28.20 -22.50 -0.96
N TYR A 355 27.70 -23.74 -0.89
CA TYR A 355 26.78 -24.21 0.18
C TYR A 355 27.41 -24.19 1.59
N CYS A 356 26.67 -23.73 2.63
CA CYS A 356 26.42 -24.36 3.95
C CYS A 356 25.66 -23.38 4.89
N GLY A 357 24.75 -23.77 5.80
CA GLY A 357 24.12 -25.08 6.04
C GLY A 357 23.41 -25.20 7.41
N ASP A 358 22.15 -25.65 7.41
CA ASP A 358 21.25 -26.05 8.51
C ASP A 358 21.03 -25.16 9.76
N ASP A 359 19.79 -24.69 9.96
CA ASP A 359 19.13 -24.52 11.27
C ASP A 359 17.60 -24.66 11.09
N ASP A 360 16.93 -25.51 11.89
CA ASP A 360 15.64 -26.12 11.49
C ASP A 360 14.40 -25.18 11.47
N GLU A 361 13.78 -25.05 10.29
CA GLU A 361 12.53 -24.31 10.03
C GLU A 361 11.24 -25.13 10.27
N SER A 362 11.33 -26.35 10.82
CA SER A 362 10.23 -27.32 10.92
C SER A 362 8.93 -26.82 11.60
N LEU A 363 7.83 -27.48 11.21
CA LEU A 363 6.48 -27.25 11.72
C LEU A 363 6.31 -27.72 13.18
N ASP A 364 5.94 -26.80 14.07
CA ASP A 364 5.52 -27.13 15.44
C ASP A 364 4.06 -27.63 15.46
N GLU A 365 3.87 -28.93 15.21
CA GLU A 365 2.54 -29.56 15.22
C GLU A 365 1.82 -29.39 16.57
N ALA A 366 2.54 -29.36 17.69
CA ALA A 366 1.95 -29.25 19.02
C ALA A 366 1.36 -27.85 19.24
N LYS A 367 2.10 -26.79 18.90
CA LYS A 367 1.60 -25.41 18.97
C LYS A 367 0.48 -25.14 17.99
N LEU A 368 0.48 -25.75 16.80
CA LEU A 368 -0.67 -25.69 15.89
C LEU A 368 -1.94 -26.23 16.57
N LYS A 369 -1.88 -27.38 17.26
CA LYS A 369 -3.02 -27.96 17.98
C LYS A 369 -3.51 -27.07 19.13
N GLU A 370 -2.58 -26.50 19.91
CA GLU A 370 -2.91 -25.54 20.98
C GLU A 370 -3.60 -24.27 20.43
N LEU A 371 -3.14 -23.74 19.29
CA LEU A 371 -3.74 -22.56 18.67
C LEU A 371 -5.13 -22.85 18.09
N ILE A 372 -5.34 -24.03 17.50
CA ILE A 372 -6.68 -24.47 17.05
C ILE A 372 -7.63 -24.56 18.25
N GLN A 373 -7.21 -25.20 19.36
CA GLN A 373 -8.05 -25.26 20.56
C GLN A 373 -8.36 -23.86 21.11
N PHE A 374 -7.39 -22.94 21.11
CA PHE A 374 -7.63 -21.54 21.52
C PHE A 374 -8.66 -20.82 20.64
N GLN A 375 -8.75 -21.12 19.34
CA GLN A 375 -9.81 -20.61 18.46
C GLN A 375 -11.18 -21.20 18.82
N LEU A 376 -11.25 -22.52 19.03
CA LEU A 376 -12.49 -23.22 19.40
C LEU A 376 -13.03 -22.74 20.76
N ASP A 377 -12.17 -22.64 21.78
CA ASP A 377 -12.51 -22.11 23.10
C ASP A 377 -12.95 -20.64 23.04
N GLY A 378 -12.45 -19.90 22.05
CA GLY A 378 -12.84 -18.53 21.75
C GLY A 378 -14.15 -18.39 20.97
N GLY A 379 -14.82 -19.50 20.60
CA GLY A 379 -16.07 -19.46 19.83
C GLY A 379 -15.91 -19.13 18.34
N THR A 380 -14.70 -19.29 17.78
CA THR A 380 -14.47 -19.06 16.34
C THR A 380 -15.29 -20.04 15.48
N HIS A 381 -16.09 -19.50 14.55
CA HIS A 381 -17.06 -20.27 13.75
C HIS A 381 -16.49 -21.08 12.57
N GLY A 382 -15.17 -21.08 12.35
CA GLY A 382 -14.51 -21.83 11.29
C GLY A 382 -13.02 -21.53 11.21
N ILE A 383 -12.21 -22.51 10.80
CA ILE A 383 -10.73 -22.43 10.79
C ILE A 383 -10.19 -22.40 9.37
N VAL A 384 -9.21 -21.53 9.11
CA VAL A 384 -8.60 -21.34 7.78
C VAL A 384 -7.10 -21.67 7.81
N PRO A 385 -6.70 -22.96 7.69
CA PRO A 385 -5.30 -23.33 7.58
C PRO A 385 -4.73 -22.88 6.23
N CYS A 386 -3.40 -22.69 6.19
CA CYS A 386 -2.65 -22.36 4.96
C CYS A 386 -3.16 -21.13 4.16
N GLY A 387 -3.86 -20.20 4.82
CA GLY A 387 -4.09 -18.86 4.28
C GLY A 387 -2.80 -18.02 4.26
N THR A 388 -2.89 -16.76 3.80
CA THR A 388 -1.73 -15.84 3.75
C THR A 388 -1.08 -15.63 5.12
N THR A 389 -1.86 -15.61 6.20
CA THR A 389 -1.37 -15.48 7.59
C THR A 389 -0.66 -16.75 8.07
N GLY A 390 -0.98 -17.91 7.50
CA GLY A 390 -0.27 -19.18 7.74
C GLY A 390 0.94 -19.39 6.84
N GLU A 391 1.56 -18.30 6.35
CA GLU A 391 2.81 -18.29 5.57
C GLU A 391 2.82 -19.22 4.34
N SER A 392 1.67 -19.43 3.70
CA SER A 392 1.53 -20.45 2.64
C SER A 392 2.51 -20.37 1.45
N PRO A 393 3.07 -19.22 1.05
CA PRO A 393 4.16 -19.18 0.05
C PRO A 393 5.49 -19.77 0.51
N ALA A 394 5.72 -19.89 1.83
CA ALA A 394 6.93 -20.42 2.46
C ALA A 394 6.75 -21.83 3.05
N LEU A 395 5.56 -22.45 2.87
CA LEU A 395 5.35 -23.87 3.15
C LEU A 395 5.77 -24.71 1.95
N SER A 396 6.50 -25.80 2.19
CA SER A 396 6.63 -26.86 1.19
C SER A 396 5.28 -27.56 0.97
N GLU A 397 5.12 -28.28 -0.15
CA GLU A 397 3.84 -28.96 -0.43
C GLU A 397 3.51 -30.03 0.62
N ALA A 398 4.51 -30.71 1.20
CA ALA A 398 4.30 -31.70 2.25
C ALA A 398 3.89 -31.06 3.59
N GLU A 399 4.40 -29.87 3.91
CA GLU A 399 4.00 -29.14 5.12
C GLU A 399 2.62 -28.51 4.98
N HIS A 400 2.28 -27.99 3.81
CA HIS A 400 0.94 -27.51 3.48
C HIS A 400 -0.09 -28.62 3.71
N ASP A 401 0.15 -29.78 3.12
CA ASP A 401 -0.67 -30.98 3.26
C ASP A 401 -0.79 -31.38 4.74
N ARG A 402 0.34 -31.48 5.45
CA ARG A 402 0.36 -31.85 6.87
C ARG A 402 -0.38 -30.87 7.78
N VAL A 403 -0.28 -29.56 7.53
CA VAL A 403 -1.02 -28.52 8.29
C VAL A 403 -2.53 -28.66 8.05
N VAL A 404 -2.96 -28.97 6.82
CA VAL A 404 -4.38 -29.21 6.50
C VAL A 404 -4.89 -30.46 7.23
N GLU A 405 -4.22 -31.60 7.10
CA GLU A 405 -4.55 -32.85 7.79
C GLU A 405 -4.67 -32.64 9.31
N LEU A 406 -3.65 -32.04 9.94
CA LEU A 406 -3.62 -31.72 11.36
C LEU A 406 -4.77 -30.82 11.80
N THR A 407 -5.18 -29.89 10.94
CA THR A 407 -6.28 -28.98 11.24
C THR A 407 -7.61 -29.73 11.25
N VAL A 408 -7.87 -30.59 10.26
CA VAL A 408 -9.08 -31.44 10.22
C VAL A 408 -9.09 -32.42 11.40
N GLU A 409 -7.98 -33.11 11.66
CA GLU A 409 -7.81 -34.01 12.82
C GLU A 409 -8.17 -33.32 14.15
N THR A 410 -7.73 -32.08 14.34
CA THR A 410 -7.84 -31.36 15.63
C THR A 410 -9.18 -30.68 15.78
N VAL A 411 -9.74 -30.12 14.70
CA VAL A 411 -11.10 -29.53 14.72
C VAL A 411 -12.16 -30.62 14.90
N ASN A 412 -11.95 -31.81 14.32
CA ASN A 412 -12.79 -32.99 14.53
C ASN A 412 -14.30 -32.71 14.32
N GLY A 413 -14.62 -31.94 13.27
CA GLY A 413 -16.00 -31.61 12.88
C GLY A 413 -16.74 -30.63 13.79
N GLN A 414 -16.07 -29.95 14.73
CA GLN A 414 -16.72 -28.96 15.61
C GLN A 414 -17.16 -27.69 14.87
N VAL A 415 -16.36 -27.25 13.89
CA VAL A 415 -16.61 -26.08 13.02
C VAL A 415 -16.04 -26.38 11.62
N PRO A 416 -16.51 -25.71 10.55
CA PRO A 416 -15.98 -25.92 9.21
C PRO A 416 -14.49 -25.54 9.09
N VAL A 417 -13.76 -26.31 8.29
CA VAL A 417 -12.37 -26.07 7.90
C VAL A 417 -12.32 -25.60 6.44
N ILE A 418 -11.74 -24.44 6.18
CA ILE A 418 -11.60 -23.85 4.84
C ILE A 418 -10.11 -23.75 4.49
N ALA A 419 -9.56 -24.73 3.77
CA ALA A 419 -8.12 -24.73 3.49
C ALA A 419 -7.72 -23.72 2.41
N GLY A 420 -6.66 -22.95 2.66
CA GLY A 420 -6.02 -22.09 1.65
C GLY A 420 -5.26 -22.92 0.62
N THR A 421 -5.81 -23.09 -0.59
CA THR A 421 -5.24 -23.92 -1.65
C THR A 421 -4.84 -23.13 -2.90
N GLY A 422 -5.20 -21.85 -2.96
CA GLY A 422 -4.92 -20.97 -4.10
C GLY A 422 -3.45 -20.71 -4.33
N SER A 423 -3.03 -20.74 -5.60
CA SER A 423 -1.70 -20.34 -6.05
C SER A 423 -1.79 -19.61 -7.40
N ASN A 424 -0.69 -19.05 -7.88
CA ASN A 424 -0.66 -18.44 -9.21
C ASN A 424 -0.66 -19.45 -10.38
N SER A 425 -0.74 -20.75 -10.11
CA SER A 425 -0.79 -21.84 -11.09
C SER A 425 -2.07 -22.65 -10.93
N THR A 426 -2.89 -22.75 -11.99
CA THR A 426 -4.11 -23.58 -11.97
C THR A 426 -3.78 -25.04 -11.64
N THR A 427 -2.68 -25.59 -12.15
CA THR A 427 -2.28 -26.99 -11.90
C THR A 427 -1.88 -27.24 -10.44
N ARG A 428 -1.12 -26.33 -9.82
CA ARG A 428 -0.78 -26.47 -8.38
C ARG A 428 -2.01 -26.27 -7.50
N THR A 429 -2.88 -25.33 -7.86
CA THR A 429 -4.16 -25.08 -7.16
C THR A 429 -5.07 -26.30 -7.23
N LEU A 430 -5.19 -26.96 -8.38
CA LEU A 430 -5.90 -28.23 -8.53
C LEU A 430 -5.32 -29.33 -7.61
N ARG A 431 -3.98 -29.49 -7.60
CA ARG A 431 -3.27 -30.48 -6.76
C ARG A 431 -3.53 -30.24 -5.28
N ALA A 432 -3.43 -29.00 -4.80
CA ALA A 432 -3.68 -28.66 -3.40
C ALA A 432 -5.17 -28.77 -3.02
N THR A 433 -6.08 -28.37 -3.92
CA THR A 433 -7.53 -28.43 -3.68
C THR A 433 -8.04 -29.87 -3.66
N GLN A 434 -7.52 -30.76 -4.51
CA GLN A 434 -7.84 -32.18 -4.47
C GLN A 434 -7.35 -32.83 -3.18
N HIS A 435 -6.09 -32.60 -2.77
CA HIS A 435 -5.58 -33.14 -1.51
C HIS A 435 -6.38 -32.64 -0.30
N ALA A 436 -6.69 -31.33 -0.24
CA ALA A 436 -7.49 -30.79 0.86
C ALA A 436 -8.90 -31.41 0.92
N LYS A 437 -9.54 -31.65 -0.24
CA LYS A 437 -10.80 -32.43 -0.31
C LYS A 437 -10.61 -33.85 0.23
N ASP A 438 -9.55 -34.54 -0.17
CA ASP A 438 -9.27 -35.92 0.25
C ASP A 438 -8.93 -36.01 1.76
N ALA A 439 -8.35 -34.95 2.33
CA ALA A 439 -8.11 -34.78 3.76
C ALA A 439 -9.38 -34.43 4.57
N GLY A 440 -10.50 -34.11 3.90
CA GLY A 440 -11.81 -33.90 4.53
C GLY A 440 -12.13 -32.45 4.94
N VAL A 441 -11.58 -31.45 4.26
CA VAL A 441 -11.98 -30.04 4.50
C VAL A 441 -13.36 -29.73 3.89
N ASP A 442 -14.09 -28.78 4.48
CA ASP A 442 -15.43 -28.40 4.04
C ASP A 442 -15.43 -27.47 2.82
N ALA A 443 -14.39 -26.66 2.66
CA ALA A 443 -14.25 -25.72 1.54
C ALA A 443 -12.78 -25.36 1.22
N ALA A 444 -12.54 -24.78 0.05
CA ALA A 444 -11.25 -24.31 -0.42
C ALA A 444 -11.21 -22.78 -0.59
N LEU A 445 -10.25 -22.10 0.06
CA LEU A 445 -9.98 -20.68 -0.10
C LEU A 445 -8.93 -20.46 -1.20
N ILE A 446 -9.37 -19.89 -2.33
CA ILE A 446 -8.55 -19.76 -3.53
C ILE A 446 -8.25 -18.28 -3.80
N VAL A 447 -7.04 -17.87 -3.39
CA VAL A 447 -6.50 -16.53 -3.65
C VAL A 447 -6.35 -16.26 -5.14
N THR A 448 -6.70 -15.04 -5.57
CA THR A 448 -6.48 -14.53 -6.92
C THR A 448 -5.01 -14.78 -7.34
N PRO A 449 -4.74 -15.37 -8.52
CA PRO A 449 -3.37 -15.58 -9.02
C PRO A 449 -2.48 -14.34 -8.94
N TYR A 450 -1.43 -14.46 -8.11
CA TYR A 450 -0.48 -13.40 -7.81
C TYR A 450 0.76 -13.43 -8.73
N TYR A 451 1.47 -12.31 -8.82
CA TYR A 451 2.67 -12.10 -9.65
C TYR A 451 2.44 -12.11 -11.17
N ASN A 452 1.74 -13.11 -11.72
CA ASN A 452 1.53 -13.26 -13.17
C ASN A 452 0.39 -12.42 -13.76
N LYS A 453 -0.45 -11.79 -12.92
CA LYS A 453 -1.46 -10.78 -13.29
C LYS A 453 -2.35 -11.16 -14.50
N PRO A 454 -3.09 -12.27 -14.43
CA PRO A 454 -4.02 -12.67 -15.49
C PRO A 454 -5.11 -11.60 -15.74
N THR A 455 -5.66 -11.61 -16.95
CA THR A 455 -6.84 -10.82 -17.34
C THR A 455 -8.10 -11.35 -16.63
N GLN A 456 -9.20 -10.59 -16.68
CA GLN A 456 -10.49 -11.03 -16.10
C GLN A 456 -10.96 -12.38 -16.68
N GLU A 457 -10.80 -12.64 -17.98
CA GLU A 457 -11.11 -13.96 -18.56
C GLU A 457 -10.12 -15.04 -18.12
N GLY A 458 -8.84 -14.70 -17.88
CA GLY A 458 -7.87 -15.61 -17.29
C GLY A 458 -8.22 -16.00 -15.85
N LEU A 459 -8.71 -15.05 -15.06
CA LEU A 459 -9.24 -15.29 -13.72
C LEU A 459 -10.50 -16.17 -13.79
N TYR A 460 -11.47 -15.81 -14.63
CA TYR A 460 -12.68 -16.60 -14.83
C TYR A 460 -12.37 -18.05 -15.21
N ALA A 461 -11.52 -18.27 -16.23
CA ALA A 461 -11.12 -19.59 -16.67
C ALA A 461 -10.31 -20.37 -15.60
N HIS A 462 -9.52 -19.70 -14.76
CA HIS A 462 -8.82 -20.33 -13.64
C HIS A 462 -9.79 -20.89 -12.60
N TYR A 463 -10.71 -20.05 -12.09
CA TYR A 463 -11.69 -20.47 -11.08
C TYR A 463 -12.66 -21.53 -11.62
N MET A 464 -13.23 -21.32 -12.81
CA MET A 464 -14.10 -22.31 -13.45
C MET A 464 -13.39 -23.66 -13.61
N LYS A 465 -12.15 -23.67 -14.11
CA LYS A 465 -11.42 -24.93 -14.30
C LYS A 465 -11.19 -25.69 -13.00
N ILE A 466 -11.06 -25.00 -11.86
CA ILE A 466 -10.92 -25.65 -10.56
C ILE A 466 -12.28 -26.18 -10.09
N ALA A 467 -13.32 -25.36 -10.16
CA ALA A 467 -14.69 -25.71 -9.74
C ALA A 467 -15.32 -26.85 -10.56
N ASP A 468 -14.99 -26.94 -11.86
CA ASP A 468 -15.36 -28.02 -12.77
C ASP A 468 -14.63 -29.36 -12.47
N THR A 469 -13.48 -29.31 -11.79
CA THR A 469 -12.57 -30.46 -11.66
C THR A 469 -12.56 -31.04 -10.25
N VAL A 470 -12.57 -30.20 -9.21
CA VAL A 470 -12.62 -30.64 -7.81
C VAL A 470 -13.95 -30.22 -7.23
N ASP A 471 -14.79 -31.23 -6.98
CA ASP A 471 -16.13 -31.07 -6.45
C ASP A 471 -16.11 -30.73 -4.95
N ILE A 472 -15.84 -29.47 -4.62
CA ILE A 472 -15.78 -28.92 -3.27
C ILE A 472 -16.22 -27.44 -3.31
N PRO A 473 -16.89 -26.91 -2.27
CA PRO A 473 -17.18 -25.48 -2.18
C PRO A 473 -15.91 -24.62 -2.22
N ILE A 474 -15.93 -23.56 -3.02
CA ILE A 474 -14.82 -22.63 -3.26
C ILE A 474 -15.20 -21.24 -2.74
N VAL A 475 -14.29 -20.67 -1.96
CA VAL A 475 -14.28 -19.27 -1.54
C VAL A 475 -13.24 -18.54 -2.41
N ILE A 476 -13.69 -17.67 -3.30
CA ILE A 476 -12.81 -16.74 -4.04
C ILE A 476 -12.15 -15.81 -3.01
N TYR A 477 -10.85 -15.54 -3.11
CA TYR A 477 -10.19 -14.58 -2.24
C TYR A 477 -9.50 -13.47 -3.04
N ASN A 478 -10.14 -12.30 -3.02
CA ASN A 478 -9.64 -11.08 -3.67
C ASN A 478 -8.81 -10.25 -2.70
N VAL A 479 -7.53 -10.02 -3.03
CA VAL A 479 -6.62 -9.18 -2.24
C VAL A 479 -5.63 -8.45 -3.17
N PRO A 480 -6.06 -7.39 -3.88
CA PRO A 480 -5.26 -6.77 -4.94
C PRO A 480 -3.92 -6.22 -4.45
N GLY A 481 -3.87 -5.73 -3.21
CA GLY A 481 -2.64 -5.25 -2.56
C GLY A 481 -1.56 -6.32 -2.34
N ARG A 482 -1.88 -7.61 -2.47
CA ARG A 482 -0.92 -8.73 -2.44
C ARG A 482 -0.76 -9.41 -3.80
N CYS A 483 -1.83 -9.50 -4.59
CA CYS A 483 -1.80 -10.20 -5.88
C CYS A 483 -1.28 -9.36 -7.04
N GLY A 484 -1.41 -8.03 -6.96
CA GLY A 484 -1.09 -7.10 -8.05
C GLY A 484 -2.09 -7.14 -9.21
N THR A 485 -3.26 -7.75 -9.00
CA THR A 485 -4.43 -7.76 -9.89
C THR A 485 -5.71 -7.87 -9.05
N ASP A 486 -6.84 -7.39 -9.57
CA ASP A 486 -8.14 -7.32 -8.90
C ASP A 486 -9.18 -8.12 -9.70
N ILE A 487 -10.06 -8.88 -9.03
CA ILE A 487 -11.19 -9.54 -9.68
C ILE A 487 -12.44 -8.66 -9.54
N LEU A 488 -12.94 -8.16 -10.68
CA LEU A 488 -14.00 -7.15 -10.71
C LEU A 488 -15.37 -7.75 -10.36
N SER A 489 -16.27 -6.94 -9.79
CA SER A 489 -17.64 -7.33 -9.40
C SER A 489 -18.40 -8.11 -10.49
N PRO A 490 -18.36 -7.74 -11.79
CA PRO A 490 -18.99 -8.52 -12.86
C PRO A 490 -18.36 -9.89 -13.14
N THR A 491 -17.06 -10.04 -12.89
CA THR A 491 -16.35 -11.33 -13.00
C THR A 491 -16.71 -12.24 -11.84
N ILE A 492 -16.83 -11.69 -10.62
CA ILE A 492 -17.30 -12.40 -9.43
C ILE A 492 -18.74 -12.89 -9.64
N ALA A 493 -19.64 -12.02 -10.12
CA ALA A 493 -21.03 -12.37 -10.40
C ALA A 493 -21.16 -13.53 -11.41
N ARG A 494 -20.37 -13.51 -12.50
CA ARG A 494 -20.28 -14.63 -13.46
C ARG A 494 -19.77 -15.93 -12.84
N LEU A 495 -18.86 -15.86 -11.87
CA LEU A 495 -18.34 -17.04 -11.17
C LEU A 495 -19.35 -17.59 -10.16
N ALA A 496 -20.11 -16.72 -9.49
CA ALA A 496 -21.15 -17.09 -8.54
C ALA A 496 -22.34 -17.85 -9.17
N GLU A 497 -22.45 -17.90 -10.50
CA GLU A 497 -23.39 -18.77 -11.21
C GLU A 497 -23.02 -20.27 -11.12
N HIS A 498 -21.77 -20.61 -10.77
CA HIS A 498 -21.32 -22.00 -10.65
C HIS A 498 -21.61 -22.55 -9.24
N PRO A 499 -22.26 -23.73 -9.10
CA PRO A 499 -22.76 -24.22 -7.79
C PRO A 499 -21.66 -24.46 -6.75
N ASN A 500 -20.43 -24.78 -7.20
CA ASN A 500 -19.30 -24.97 -6.29
C ASN A 500 -18.57 -23.66 -5.93
N ILE A 501 -18.97 -22.49 -6.45
CA ILE A 501 -18.34 -21.19 -6.11
C ILE A 501 -19.31 -20.41 -5.22
N VAL A 502 -19.16 -20.59 -3.92
CA VAL A 502 -20.20 -20.24 -2.92
C VAL A 502 -19.95 -18.92 -2.20
N ALA A 503 -18.73 -18.40 -2.25
CA ALA A 503 -18.38 -17.22 -1.46
C ALA A 503 -17.22 -16.38 -2.03
N LEU A 504 -17.15 -15.14 -1.56
CA LEU A 504 -16.03 -14.21 -1.74
C LEU A 504 -15.49 -13.76 -0.38
N LYS A 505 -14.19 -13.97 -0.14
CA LYS A 505 -13.39 -13.21 0.83
C LYS A 505 -12.90 -11.93 0.15
N GLU A 506 -13.43 -10.78 0.57
CA GLU A 506 -13.16 -9.47 -0.04
C GLU A 506 -12.25 -8.63 0.86
N ALA A 507 -11.02 -8.38 0.42
CA ALA A 507 -9.95 -7.73 1.21
C ALA A 507 -9.40 -6.43 0.58
N THR A 508 -10.17 -5.75 -0.27
CA THR A 508 -9.85 -4.38 -0.75
C THR A 508 -10.08 -3.29 0.29
N GLY A 509 -10.94 -3.53 1.29
CA GLY A 509 -11.48 -2.49 2.18
C GLY A 509 -12.52 -1.58 1.52
N GLU A 510 -12.94 -1.86 0.28
CA GLU A 510 -13.94 -1.05 -0.43
C GLU A 510 -15.37 -1.50 -0.10
N LEU A 511 -16.05 -0.78 0.81
CA LEU A 511 -17.46 -1.05 1.13
C LEU A 511 -18.38 -1.02 -0.12
N LYS A 512 -18.06 -0.16 -1.09
CA LYS A 512 -18.76 -0.12 -2.39
C LYS A 512 -18.64 -1.44 -3.16
N ARG A 513 -17.48 -2.09 -3.15
CA ARG A 513 -17.25 -3.40 -3.81
C ARG A 513 -18.10 -4.47 -3.15
N ALA A 514 -18.12 -4.52 -1.81
CA ALA A 514 -18.95 -5.45 -1.06
C ALA A 514 -20.45 -5.28 -1.41
N SER A 515 -20.96 -4.05 -1.40
CA SER A 515 -22.36 -3.76 -1.79
C SER A 515 -22.68 -4.15 -3.23
N GLU A 516 -21.76 -3.92 -4.18
CA GLU A 516 -21.93 -4.35 -5.58
C GLU A 516 -22.01 -5.87 -5.70
N VAL A 517 -21.13 -6.61 -5.02
CA VAL A 517 -21.10 -8.09 -5.08
C VAL A 517 -22.38 -8.66 -4.47
N VAL A 518 -22.80 -8.18 -3.30
CA VAL A 518 -24.07 -8.59 -2.65
C VAL A 518 -25.29 -8.33 -3.55
N ASN A 519 -25.29 -7.24 -4.32
CA ASN A 519 -26.40 -6.90 -5.23
C ASN A 519 -26.35 -7.66 -6.59
N LEU A 520 -25.18 -8.13 -7.03
CA LEU A 520 -24.99 -8.76 -8.35
C LEU A 520 -24.98 -10.30 -8.31
N CYS A 521 -24.68 -10.90 -7.16
CA CYS A 521 -24.62 -12.36 -7.00
C CYS A 521 -25.96 -12.94 -6.51
N PRO A 522 -26.16 -14.26 -6.58
CA PRO A 522 -27.31 -14.94 -5.98
C PRO A 522 -27.45 -14.67 -4.46
N ASP A 523 -28.69 -14.72 -3.93
CA ASP A 523 -29.01 -14.44 -2.52
C ASP A 523 -28.28 -15.34 -1.51
N ASP A 524 -27.88 -16.54 -1.95
CA ASP A 524 -27.13 -17.54 -1.17
C ASP A 524 -25.59 -17.41 -1.32
N PHE A 525 -25.09 -16.53 -2.20
CA PHE A 525 -23.67 -16.26 -2.34
C PHE A 525 -23.13 -15.43 -1.16
N VAL A 526 -22.10 -15.94 -0.48
CA VAL A 526 -21.63 -15.38 0.78
C VAL A 526 -20.48 -14.38 0.57
N VAL A 527 -20.64 -13.14 1.04
CA VAL A 527 -19.52 -12.18 1.14
C VAL A 527 -18.97 -12.17 2.57
N LEU A 528 -17.68 -12.46 2.70
CA LEU A 528 -16.90 -12.40 3.94
C LEU A 528 -15.89 -11.25 3.86
N SER A 529 -15.75 -10.47 4.93
CA SER A 529 -14.64 -9.52 5.01
C SER A 529 -13.30 -10.25 5.05
N GLY A 530 -12.32 -9.74 4.31
CA GLY A 530 -10.91 -10.06 4.49
C GLY A 530 -10.08 -8.93 5.10
N ASP A 531 -10.73 -7.87 5.56
CA ASP A 531 -10.15 -6.73 6.26
C ASP A 531 -10.87 -6.53 7.60
N ASP A 532 -10.13 -6.67 8.70
CA ASP A 532 -10.68 -6.63 10.06
C ASP A 532 -11.35 -5.28 10.38
N VAL A 533 -10.79 -4.17 9.89
CA VAL A 533 -11.32 -2.81 10.10
C VAL A 533 -12.72 -2.67 9.50
N ASN A 534 -12.96 -3.31 8.35
CA ASN A 534 -14.23 -3.22 7.61
C ASN A 534 -15.24 -4.32 7.95
N THR A 535 -15.00 -5.16 8.97
CA THR A 535 -15.92 -6.25 9.38
C THR A 535 -17.35 -5.77 9.62
N LEU A 536 -17.55 -4.82 10.55
CA LEU A 536 -18.88 -4.31 10.89
C LEU A 536 -19.54 -3.53 9.72
N PRO A 537 -18.82 -2.66 8.98
CA PRO A 537 -19.34 -2.09 7.73
C PRO A 537 -19.80 -3.12 6.70
N ILE A 538 -19.04 -4.19 6.45
CA ILE A 538 -19.37 -5.22 5.45
C ILE A 538 -20.59 -6.04 5.88
N LEU A 539 -20.70 -6.37 7.18
CA LEU A 539 -21.91 -6.98 7.75
C LEU A 539 -23.14 -6.08 7.51
N ALA A 540 -23.03 -4.77 7.72
CA ALA A 540 -24.12 -3.82 7.54
C ALA A 540 -24.64 -3.69 6.09
N VAL A 541 -23.85 -4.07 5.08
CA VAL A 541 -24.27 -4.08 3.66
C VAL A 541 -24.59 -5.48 3.13
N GLY A 542 -24.77 -6.47 4.02
CA GLY A 542 -25.26 -7.80 3.67
C GLY A 542 -24.23 -8.94 3.70
N GLY A 543 -22.95 -8.62 3.97
CA GLY A 543 -21.93 -9.62 4.25
C GLY A 543 -22.27 -10.48 5.47
N LYS A 544 -21.67 -11.67 5.58
CA LYS A 544 -22.06 -12.68 6.59
C LYS A 544 -21.04 -12.92 7.70
N GLY A 545 -19.80 -12.45 7.55
CA GLY A 545 -18.73 -12.65 8.53
C GLY A 545 -17.38 -12.10 8.07
N VAL A 546 -16.30 -12.58 8.69
CA VAL A 546 -14.92 -12.18 8.42
C VAL A 546 -13.98 -13.40 8.48
N ILE A 547 -12.96 -13.43 7.61
CA ILE A 547 -11.80 -14.32 7.78
C ILE A 547 -10.65 -13.46 8.31
N SER A 548 -10.61 -13.38 9.64
CA SER A 548 -9.92 -12.37 10.46
C SER A 548 -8.45 -12.69 10.73
N VAL A 549 -7.62 -11.64 10.85
CA VAL A 549 -6.29 -11.72 11.47
C VAL A 549 -6.39 -11.45 12.97
N VAL A 550 -7.20 -10.47 13.41
CA VAL A 550 -7.43 -10.14 14.83
C VAL A 550 -7.88 -11.34 15.66
N ALA A 551 -8.68 -12.24 15.09
CA ALA A 551 -9.14 -13.46 15.75
C ALA A 551 -7.99 -14.37 16.22
N ASN A 552 -6.77 -14.28 15.65
CA ASN A 552 -5.61 -15.03 16.14
C ASN A 552 -5.27 -14.70 17.59
N ILE A 553 -5.53 -13.46 18.04
CA ILE A 553 -5.20 -12.99 19.40
C ILE A 553 -6.43 -12.68 20.26
N SER A 554 -7.56 -12.28 19.66
CA SER A 554 -8.83 -12.15 20.37
C SER A 554 -9.99 -12.81 19.59
N PRO A 555 -10.06 -14.17 19.58
CA PRO A 555 -11.12 -14.89 18.87
C PRO A 555 -12.52 -14.55 19.43
N ALA A 556 -12.63 -14.48 20.77
CA ALA A 556 -13.91 -14.22 21.45
C ALA A 556 -14.52 -12.85 21.12
N ASP A 557 -13.73 -11.77 21.02
CA ASP A 557 -14.27 -10.46 20.67
C ASP A 557 -14.76 -10.41 19.21
N VAL A 558 -14.05 -11.08 18.29
CA VAL A 558 -14.41 -11.13 16.87
C VAL A 558 -15.64 -12.00 16.65
N ALA A 559 -15.70 -13.18 17.29
CA ALA A 559 -16.87 -14.05 17.26
C ALA A 559 -18.11 -13.36 17.83
N GLU A 560 -18.00 -12.74 19.01
CA GLU A 560 -19.12 -12.03 19.64
C GLU A 560 -19.54 -10.78 18.86
N MET A 561 -18.63 -10.08 18.17
CA MET A 561 -18.99 -8.96 17.28
C MET A 561 -19.92 -9.42 16.15
N CYS A 562 -19.60 -10.56 15.51
CA CYS A 562 -20.44 -11.14 14.46
C CYS A 562 -21.77 -11.67 15.03
N ASN A 563 -21.75 -12.35 16.17
CA ASN A 563 -22.95 -12.89 16.82
C ASN A 563 -23.90 -11.77 17.28
N ALA A 564 -23.36 -10.71 17.88
CA ALA A 564 -24.12 -9.53 18.27
C ALA A 564 -24.79 -8.86 17.06
N PHE A 565 -24.08 -8.74 15.93
CA PHE A 565 -24.67 -8.19 14.70
C PHE A 565 -25.82 -9.07 14.18
N HIS A 566 -25.61 -10.38 14.05
CA HIS A 566 -26.64 -11.32 13.56
C HIS A 566 -27.83 -11.45 14.51
N ALA A 567 -27.64 -11.22 15.81
CA ALA A 567 -28.72 -11.12 16.81
C ALA A 567 -29.45 -9.75 16.82
N GLY A 568 -29.07 -8.81 15.95
CA GLY A 568 -29.62 -7.45 15.88
C GLY A 568 -29.11 -6.49 16.97
N ASN A 569 -28.15 -6.90 17.80
CA ASN A 569 -27.54 -6.09 18.85
C ASN A 569 -26.41 -5.21 18.28
N LEU A 570 -26.81 -4.21 17.50
CA LEU A 570 -25.89 -3.25 16.86
C LEU A 570 -25.08 -2.40 17.86
N GLU A 571 -25.55 -2.23 19.10
CA GLU A 571 -24.81 -1.52 20.15
C GLU A 571 -23.60 -2.33 20.60
N LEU A 572 -23.80 -3.61 20.93
CA LEU A 572 -22.70 -4.51 21.32
C LEU A 572 -21.74 -4.75 20.16
N ALA A 573 -22.24 -4.98 18.95
CA ALA A 573 -21.40 -5.13 17.76
C ALA A 573 -20.51 -3.90 17.51
N ARG A 574 -21.05 -2.69 17.66
CA ARG A 574 -20.28 -1.43 17.56
C ARG A 574 -19.26 -1.28 18.69
N LYS A 575 -19.62 -1.64 19.92
CA LYS A 575 -18.72 -1.61 21.07
C LYS A 575 -17.53 -2.55 20.88
N LEU A 576 -17.77 -3.76 20.38
CA LEU A 576 -16.72 -4.75 20.09
C LEU A 576 -15.85 -4.32 18.90
N HIS A 577 -16.45 -3.79 17.83
CA HIS A 577 -15.70 -3.20 16.73
C HIS A 577 -14.68 -2.15 17.20
N TYR A 578 -15.09 -1.19 18.04
CA TYR A 578 -14.16 -0.20 18.59
C TYR A 578 -13.15 -0.76 19.60
N LYS A 579 -13.47 -1.87 20.29
CA LYS A 579 -12.51 -2.61 21.12
C LYS A 579 -11.43 -3.28 20.27
N THR A 580 -11.80 -3.88 19.14
CA THR A 580 -10.87 -4.60 18.24
C THR A 580 -10.16 -3.69 17.24
N LEU A 581 -10.64 -2.46 17.01
CA LEU A 581 -10.11 -1.55 15.99
C LEU A 581 -8.60 -1.24 16.17
N PRO A 582 -8.07 -0.96 17.38
CA PRO A 582 -6.63 -0.76 17.57
C PRO A 582 -5.81 -2.01 17.21
N LEU A 583 -6.29 -3.20 17.56
CA LEU A 583 -5.69 -4.48 17.18
C LEU A 583 -5.69 -4.67 15.66
N ALA A 584 -6.81 -4.33 15.01
CA ALA A 584 -6.97 -4.41 13.55
C ALA A 584 -6.02 -3.47 12.78
N VAL A 585 -5.59 -2.36 13.38
CA VAL A 585 -4.60 -1.45 12.80
C VAL A 585 -3.18 -1.95 13.08
N ASP A 586 -2.82 -2.21 14.34
CA ASP A 586 -1.43 -2.54 14.71
C ASP A 586 -1.01 -3.94 14.22
N LEU A 587 -1.94 -4.87 13.98
CA LEU A 587 -1.63 -6.16 13.34
C LEU A 587 -1.23 -6.05 11.86
N PHE A 588 -1.35 -4.85 11.27
CA PHE A 588 -0.92 -4.52 9.92
C PHE A 588 0.05 -3.31 9.87
N ILE A 589 0.63 -2.91 11.02
CA ILE A 589 1.70 -1.89 11.07
C ILE A 589 2.94 -2.31 10.26
N GLU A 590 3.12 -3.62 10.10
CA GLU A 590 4.01 -4.28 9.15
C GLU A 590 3.27 -5.39 8.40
N THR A 591 3.95 -6.03 7.44
CA THR A 591 3.38 -7.11 6.64
C THR A 591 2.93 -8.29 7.52
N ASN A 592 1.61 -8.44 7.74
CA ASN A 592 1.03 -9.68 8.27
C ASN A 592 1.55 -10.89 7.46
N PRO A 593 2.04 -11.96 8.12
CA PRO A 593 1.83 -12.31 9.53
C PRO A 593 2.84 -11.82 10.58
N ILE A 594 3.81 -10.96 10.24
CA ILE A 594 4.87 -10.53 11.18
C ILE A 594 4.29 -10.01 12.52
N PRO A 595 3.33 -9.05 12.55
CA PRO A 595 2.76 -8.58 13.82
C PRO A 595 1.90 -9.64 14.53
N ALA A 596 1.18 -10.49 13.79
CA ALA A 596 0.30 -11.51 14.37
C ALA A 596 1.09 -12.61 15.11
N LYS A 597 2.19 -13.11 14.54
CA LYS A 597 3.07 -14.08 15.22
C LYS A 597 3.81 -13.43 16.40
N THR A 598 4.20 -12.17 16.27
CA THR A 598 4.81 -11.39 17.35
C THR A 598 3.85 -11.18 18.52
N ALA A 599 2.58 -10.85 18.26
CA ALA A 599 1.56 -10.74 19.29
C ALA A 599 1.30 -12.07 20.01
N LEU A 600 1.19 -13.18 19.26
CA LEU A 600 1.09 -14.53 19.84
C LEU A 600 2.32 -14.93 20.67
N GLN A 601 3.51 -14.45 20.31
CA GLN A 601 4.75 -14.64 21.08
C GLN A 601 4.71 -13.86 22.39
N LEU A 602 4.33 -12.59 22.37
CA LEU A 602 4.16 -11.75 23.57
C LEU A 602 3.08 -12.32 24.52
N MET A 603 2.04 -12.95 23.98
CA MET A 603 1.01 -13.67 24.74
C MET A 603 1.45 -15.06 25.23
N GLY A 604 2.68 -15.50 24.96
CA GLY A 604 3.21 -16.81 25.35
C GLY A 604 2.58 -18.02 24.62
N LYS A 605 1.87 -17.79 23.52
CA LYS A 605 1.14 -18.82 22.75
C LYS A 605 1.95 -19.43 21.60
N LEU A 606 2.97 -18.74 21.10
CA LEU A 606 3.82 -19.17 20.00
C LEU A 606 5.28 -18.76 20.23
N ASN A 607 6.23 -19.38 19.52
CA ASN A 607 7.65 -19.02 19.60
C ASN A 607 8.02 -17.74 18.81
N GLY A 608 7.14 -17.24 17.93
CA GLY A 608 7.36 -16.05 17.10
C GLY A 608 8.27 -16.24 15.88
N LYS A 609 8.81 -17.45 15.62
CA LYS A 609 9.66 -17.72 14.44
C LYS A 609 8.92 -17.36 13.15
N LEU A 610 9.63 -16.80 12.17
CA LEU A 610 9.14 -16.45 10.83
C LEU A 610 10.03 -17.14 9.79
N ARG A 611 9.49 -17.49 8.62
CA ARG A 611 10.30 -17.98 7.49
C ARG A 611 10.69 -16.82 6.58
N LEU A 612 11.92 -16.84 6.06
CA LEU A 612 12.36 -15.87 5.07
C LEU A 612 11.44 -15.92 3.83
N PRO A 613 11.10 -14.77 3.21
CA PRO A 613 11.68 -13.44 3.40
C PRO A 613 11.00 -12.58 4.49
N LEU A 614 10.19 -13.16 5.38
CA LEU A 614 9.66 -12.43 6.54
C LEU A 614 10.71 -12.40 7.65
N VAL A 615 10.84 -11.25 8.32
CA VAL A 615 11.81 -11.00 9.40
C VAL A 615 11.09 -10.47 10.65
N PRO A 616 11.70 -10.50 11.84
CA PRO A 616 11.12 -9.93 13.06
C PRO A 616 10.74 -8.44 12.91
N MET A 617 9.76 -7.99 13.69
CA MET A 617 9.31 -6.59 13.68
C MET A 617 10.43 -5.59 13.99
N VAL A 618 10.40 -4.42 13.37
CA VAL A 618 11.35 -3.36 13.74
C VAL A 618 11.03 -2.83 15.15
N PRO A 619 12.05 -2.48 15.98
CA PRO A 619 11.84 -2.20 17.40
C PRO A 619 10.78 -1.13 17.73
N ALA A 620 10.65 -0.11 16.88
CA ALA A 620 9.66 0.95 17.06
C ALA A 620 8.20 0.45 16.90
N ASN A 621 7.98 -0.49 15.99
CA ASN A 621 6.66 -1.07 15.74
C ASN A 621 6.32 -2.13 16.78
N LEU A 622 7.31 -2.92 17.22
CA LEU A 622 7.19 -3.85 18.33
C LEU A 622 6.67 -3.14 19.60
N GLU A 623 7.24 -1.97 19.94
CA GLU A 623 6.79 -1.19 21.09
C GLU A 623 5.36 -0.61 20.93
N SER A 624 4.94 -0.25 19.70
CA SER A 624 3.54 0.15 19.45
C SER A 624 2.59 -1.02 19.68
N LEU A 625 2.88 -2.17 19.05
CA LEU A 625 2.07 -3.38 19.18
C LEU A 625 1.99 -3.82 20.65
N ARG A 626 3.11 -3.82 21.38
CA ARG A 626 3.16 -4.17 22.81
C ARG A 626 2.27 -3.27 23.66
N ARG A 627 2.29 -1.96 23.43
CA ARG A 627 1.37 -1.01 24.09
C ARG A 627 -0.09 -1.36 23.78
N THR A 628 -0.41 -1.54 22.50
CA THR A 628 -1.78 -1.82 22.03
C THR A 628 -2.33 -3.14 22.59
N LEU A 629 -1.48 -4.17 22.76
CA LEU A 629 -1.84 -5.43 23.43
C LEU A 629 -2.11 -5.24 24.93
N SER A 630 -1.27 -4.48 25.65
CA SER A 630 -1.49 -4.20 27.08
C SER A 630 -2.71 -3.32 27.33
N GLU A 631 -2.95 -2.29 26.50
CA GLU A 631 -4.18 -1.46 26.57
C GLU A 631 -5.44 -2.28 26.27
N SER A 632 -5.32 -3.33 25.46
CA SER A 632 -6.40 -4.29 25.17
C SER A 632 -6.55 -5.40 26.22
N GLY A 633 -5.65 -5.46 27.22
CA GLY A 633 -5.64 -6.48 28.27
C GLY A 633 -5.23 -7.89 27.81
N LEU A 634 -4.43 -7.99 26.73
CA LEU A 634 -3.96 -9.27 26.17
C LEU A 634 -2.59 -9.70 26.72
N ILE A 635 -1.78 -8.77 27.25
CA ILE A 635 -0.47 -9.00 27.91
C ILE A 635 -0.25 -8.06 29.10
#